data_AF-A0AAN6XYF6-F1
#
_entry.id   AF-A0AAN6XYF6-F1
#
_cell.length_a   1.000
_cell.length_b   1.000
_cell.length_c   1.000
_cell.angle_alpha   90.00
_cell.angle_beta   90.00
_cell.angle_gamma   90.00
#
_symmetry.space_group_name_H-M   'P 1'
#
loop_
_entity.id
_entity.type
_entity.pdbx_description
1 polymer ?
#
loop_
_entity_poly.entity_id
_entity_poly.type
_entity_poly.pdbx_seq_one_letter_code
_entity_poly.pdbx_strand_id
1 'polypeptide(L)'
;MIPALLVPLFTIFPRVESFNLADTLIRAPKVLDIDQRYRATAAQNGAISFDHETCRDLILNYINTTAPNKTDYSPALDRLIFAPNLGYPQNGNSSFYSGKENMTITVPACQQLCELPGITIDWYADKGPRLMTWIIPVALLLSNIELSPLDKRRFYTLLQAIGNPIDVLWSLTHKLNVRTKLHAQVQNHPSFYFRPSLTRTVTAVLAAFEELLSPELAAADSSKFIDILTYLFPDSEQVMQLWKATALELADSRTDEQLRSLFAVILYIIQILSAFVFEIGGGSPNPPGGVIAAALTLTFLIPMVFLSAAIGAFTSRRSCLRIMKKFVKDVRCVKEQDGRDLSQNHEAVRRLFARVLIVDEPPRAAAVAGSTVHGPGNDDEPPESWKSYFKNLHWRGGKDTYRPWKMRGRAHIGGSPSESSAYLSATSLDPTSTHTTTTVSGPPPSTHFLVLDCDDTEHNTQQPRKANNRPRRIIKTTLHRLKSILAILSWPRSIKPFLTDHRTPIFHLLLATLPVLIGVLSGGGLLFLAAEAGWSCRHILFVVLLTAWLASLSLSALFYACIIWGIFPKSWQKWHWYFCFWKDLILGATILVFVCLTAAGFFNSCSCWAREMFAHLDAEGNRTPYVVLNVDELYIRHNHREFPGIVSGAVAAQIVWTAWVVWRNWEGYLVLRWGEKTRQAVWRELYGPGIGDEDEIDVRSWFRRLGAWGEGLWLSLRNPG
;
A
#
# COMPACT_ATOMS: atom_id res chain seq x y z
N MET A 1 13.54 -24.06 -11.36
CA MET A 1 12.09 -24.05 -11.07
C MET A 1 11.41 -22.73 -11.44
N ILE A 2 11.88 -21.54 -11.04
CA ILE A 2 11.25 -20.25 -11.43
C ILE A 2 11.29 -20.00 -12.96
N PRO A 3 12.37 -20.32 -13.70
CA PRO A 3 12.35 -20.20 -15.16
C PRO A 3 11.31 -21.12 -15.81
N ALA A 4 11.12 -22.34 -15.30
CA ALA A 4 10.16 -23.30 -15.87
C ALA A 4 8.68 -22.90 -15.69
N LEU A 5 8.35 -22.01 -14.74
CA LEU A 5 7.00 -21.45 -14.56
C LEU A 5 6.78 -20.18 -15.40
N LEU A 6 7.84 -19.48 -15.80
CA LEU A 6 7.77 -18.29 -16.66
C LEU A 6 8.00 -18.61 -18.14
N VAL A 7 8.67 -19.73 -18.45
CA VAL A 7 8.91 -20.19 -19.83
C VAL A 7 7.59 -20.36 -20.60
N PRO A 8 6.50 -20.92 -20.06
CA PRO A 8 5.22 -20.93 -20.77
C PRO A 8 4.72 -19.53 -21.14
N LEU A 9 4.90 -18.53 -20.26
CA LEU A 9 4.50 -17.13 -20.54
C LEU A 9 5.34 -16.46 -21.64
N PHE A 10 6.59 -16.90 -21.85
CA PHE A 10 7.48 -16.35 -22.89
C PHE A 10 7.53 -17.20 -24.18
N THR A 11 7.24 -18.51 -24.12
CA THR A 11 7.12 -19.38 -25.30
C THR A 11 5.76 -19.31 -25.99
N ILE A 12 4.80 -18.56 -25.43
CA ILE A 12 3.49 -18.27 -26.04
C ILE A 12 3.57 -17.09 -27.03
N PHE A 13 4.72 -16.42 -27.18
CA PHE A 13 4.94 -15.48 -28.28
C PHE A 13 5.33 -16.25 -29.54
N PRO A 14 4.54 -16.23 -30.63
CA PRO A 14 4.94 -16.89 -31.87
C PRO A 14 6.21 -16.23 -32.44
N ARG A 15 7.12 -17.07 -32.95
CA ARG A 15 8.20 -16.61 -33.83
C ARG A 15 7.56 -15.88 -35.00
N VAL A 16 7.89 -14.60 -35.17
CA VAL A 16 7.55 -13.83 -36.36
C VAL A 16 8.34 -14.43 -37.52
N GLU A 17 7.73 -15.37 -38.24
CA GLU A 17 8.25 -15.79 -39.54
C GLU A 17 7.98 -14.68 -40.56
N SER A 18 8.99 -14.39 -41.37
CA SER A 18 8.99 -13.34 -42.38
C SER A 18 7.89 -13.59 -43.41
N PHE A 19 6.89 -12.72 -43.43
CA PHE A 19 5.80 -12.71 -44.39
C PHE A 19 6.34 -12.31 -45.78
N ASN A 20 6.15 -13.17 -46.79
CA ASN A 20 6.61 -12.90 -48.16
C ASN A 20 5.54 -12.08 -48.90
N LEU A 21 5.78 -10.77 -49.01
CA LEU A 21 4.88 -9.74 -49.56
C LEU A 21 4.55 -9.90 -51.06
N ALA A 22 5.23 -10.82 -51.77
CA ALA A 22 5.15 -10.93 -53.22
C ALA A 22 3.86 -11.60 -53.75
N ASP A 23 3.19 -12.45 -52.97
CA ASP A 23 2.06 -13.25 -53.48
C ASP A 23 0.68 -12.57 -53.38
N THR A 24 0.55 -11.48 -52.62
CA THR A 24 -0.76 -10.83 -52.37
C THR A 24 -1.06 -9.65 -53.30
N LEU A 25 -0.07 -9.15 -54.04
CA LEU A 25 -0.21 -7.93 -54.88
C LEU A 25 -0.76 -8.17 -56.30
N ILE A 26 -1.06 -9.42 -56.69
CA ILE A 26 -1.40 -9.74 -58.10
C ILE A 26 -2.93 -9.78 -58.39
N ARG A 27 -3.83 -9.58 -57.41
CA ARG A 27 -5.29 -9.69 -57.66
C ARG A 27 -6.16 -8.64 -57.00
N ALA A 28 -6.07 -7.35 -57.39
CA ALA A 28 -7.19 -6.40 -57.27
C ALA A 28 -6.94 -5.07 -58.01
N PRO A 29 -7.26 -4.94 -59.32
CA PRO A 29 -7.05 -3.68 -60.06
C PRO A 29 -8.00 -2.53 -59.66
N LYS A 30 -9.00 -2.74 -58.79
CA LYS A 30 -9.94 -1.69 -58.34
C LYS A 30 -9.57 -1.00 -57.03
N VAL A 31 -8.60 -1.52 -56.26
CA VAL A 31 -8.16 -0.91 -54.99
C VAL A 31 -7.17 0.24 -55.23
N LEU A 32 -6.48 0.26 -56.38
CA LEU A 32 -5.50 1.28 -56.75
C LEU A 32 -6.08 2.69 -56.96
N ASP A 33 -7.33 2.82 -57.40
CA ASP A 33 -7.95 4.12 -57.70
C ASP A 33 -8.41 4.86 -56.43
N ILE A 34 -8.75 4.10 -55.38
CA ILE A 34 -9.08 4.62 -54.05
C ILE A 34 -7.81 5.13 -53.37
N ASP A 35 -6.72 4.38 -53.47
CA ASP A 35 -5.40 4.73 -52.92
C ASP A 35 -4.88 6.07 -53.48
N GLN A 36 -5.08 6.36 -54.76
CA GLN A 36 -4.64 7.65 -55.35
C GLN A 36 -5.44 8.86 -54.87
N ARG A 37 -6.78 8.77 -54.76
CA ARG A 37 -7.60 9.86 -54.21
C ARG A 37 -7.33 10.09 -52.72
N TYR A 38 -7.03 9.03 -52.00
CA TYR A 38 -6.72 9.09 -50.57
C TYR A 38 -5.36 9.73 -50.31
N ARG A 39 -4.33 9.35 -51.06
CA ARG A 39 -2.99 9.97 -51.00
C ARG A 39 -3.02 11.46 -51.33
N ALA A 40 -3.87 11.89 -52.28
CA ALA A 40 -4.04 13.31 -52.61
C ALA A 40 -4.67 14.11 -51.44
N THR A 41 -5.61 13.51 -50.71
CA THR A 41 -6.30 14.15 -49.58
C THR A 41 -5.44 14.16 -48.30
N ALA A 42 -4.72 13.07 -48.03
CA ALA A 42 -3.79 12.98 -46.90
C ALA A 42 -2.55 13.89 -47.08
N ALA A 43 -2.08 14.07 -48.32
CA ALA A 43 -1.00 15.02 -48.62
C ALA A 43 -1.41 16.49 -48.42
N GLN A 44 -2.71 16.83 -48.56
CA GLN A 44 -3.20 18.19 -48.34
C GLN A 44 -3.46 18.53 -46.86
N ASN A 45 -3.82 17.54 -46.04
CA ASN A 45 -4.33 17.78 -44.68
C ASN A 45 -3.35 17.40 -43.54
N GLY A 46 -2.14 16.93 -43.86
CA GLY A 46 -1.21 16.37 -42.88
C GLY A 46 -1.68 15.01 -42.35
N ALA A 47 -0.87 14.33 -41.54
CA ALA A 47 -1.19 13.00 -41.02
C ALA A 47 -2.49 13.03 -40.18
N ILE A 48 -3.59 12.60 -40.77
CA ILE A 48 -4.90 12.50 -40.10
C ILE A 48 -4.87 11.25 -39.22
N SER A 49 -5.02 11.45 -37.91
CA SER A 49 -5.27 10.36 -36.95
C SER A 49 -6.70 9.85 -37.16
N PHE A 50 -6.86 8.63 -37.67
CA PHE A 50 -8.17 7.99 -37.78
C PHE A 50 -8.64 7.48 -36.42
N ASP A 51 -9.67 8.10 -35.84
CA ASP A 51 -10.42 7.49 -34.75
C ASP A 51 -11.47 6.49 -35.30
N HIS A 52 -12.09 5.72 -34.40
CA HIS A 52 -13.10 4.72 -34.76
C HIS A 52 -14.28 5.34 -35.55
N GLU A 53 -14.59 6.61 -35.27
CA GLU A 53 -15.69 7.35 -35.86
C GLU A 53 -15.37 7.75 -37.31
N THR A 54 -14.15 8.23 -37.57
CA THR A 54 -13.66 8.52 -38.93
C THR A 54 -13.56 7.24 -39.76
N CYS A 55 -13.09 6.13 -39.17
CA CYS A 55 -13.04 4.84 -39.87
C CYS A 55 -14.46 4.34 -40.21
N ARG A 56 -15.40 4.46 -39.27
CA ARG A 56 -16.82 4.17 -39.50
C ARG A 56 -17.39 5.07 -40.59
N ASP A 57 -17.15 6.38 -40.54
CA ASP A 57 -17.68 7.33 -41.51
C ASP A 57 -17.07 7.11 -42.88
N LEU A 58 -15.80 6.71 -42.98
CA LEU A 58 -15.20 6.27 -44.23
C LEU A 58 -15.84 5.00 -44.76
N ILE A 59 -16.10 4.00 -43.90
CA ILE A 59 -16.79 2.77 -44.28
C ILE A 59 -18.23 3.09 -44.72
N LEU A 60 -18.97 3.92 -43.97
CA LEU A 60 -20.33 4.32 -44.27
C LEU A 60 -20.42 5.19 -45.52
N ASN A 61 -19.49 6.13 -45.68
CA ASN A 61 -19.41 6.99 -46.87
C ASN A 61 -19.06 6.13 -48.08
N TYR A 62 -18.10 5.21 -47.96
CA TYR A 62 -17.79 4.23 -49.00
C TYR A 62 -19.02 3.36 -49.34
N ILE A 63 -19.74 2.84 -48.35
CA ILE A 63 -20.99 2.08 -48.58
C ILE A 63 -22.01 2.96 -49.34
N ASN A 64 -22.20 4.21 -48.91
CA ASN A 64 -23.18 5.13 -49.50
C ASN A 64 -22.79 5.61 -50.91
N THR A 65 -21.51 5.86 -51.18
CA THR A 65 -21.04 6.38 -52.48
C THR A 65 -20.88 5.29 -53.52
N THR A 66 -20.56 4.06 -53.10
CA THR A 66 -20.23 2.97 -54.03
C THR A 66 -21.42 2.05 -54.31
N ALA A 67 -22.51 2.14 -53.54
CA ALA A 67 -23.70 1.29 -53.69
C ALA A 67 -25.06 2.04 -53.52
N PRO A 68 -25.37 3.08 -54.32
CA PRO A 68 -26.67 3.75 -54.24
C PRO A 68 -27.84 2.86 -54.70
N ASN A 69 -27.58 1.82 -55.51
CA ASN A 69 -28.56 0.80 -55.89
C ASN A 69 -28.26 -0.51 -55.15
N LYS A 70 -29.16 -0.92 -54.25
CA LYS A 70 -29.05 -2.09 -53.35
C LYS A 70 -28.74 -3.45 -54.03
N THR A 71 -28.74 -3.54 -55.35
CA THR A 71 -28.62 -4.80 -56.10
C THR A 71 -27.20 -5.16 -56.54
N ASP A 72 -26.23 -4.24 -56.46
CA ASP A 72 -24.84 -4.47 -56.91
C ASP A 72 -23.82 -4.32 -55.77
N TYR A 73 -24.05 -5.00 -54.64
CA TYR A 73 -22.96 -5.21 -53.70
C TYR A 73 -21.91 -6.10 -54.38
N SER A 74 -20.69 -5.57 -54.52
CA SER A 74 -19.57 -6.39 -55.00
C SER A 74 -19.41 -7.58 -54.04
N PRO A 75 -19.31 -8.83 -54.54
CA PRO A 75 -19.07 -10.01 -53.71
C PRO A 75 -17.82 -9.91 -52.83
N ALA A 76 -16.89 -9.02 -53.17
CA ALA A 76 -15.71 -8.73 -52.37
C ALA A 76 -16.03 -7.90 -51.11
N LEU A 77 -16.98 -6.95 -51.20
CA LEU A 77 -17.38 -6.11 -50.08
C LEU A 77 -18.26 -6.87 -49.09
N ASP A 78 -19.15 -7.72 -49.60
CA ASP A 78 -19.91 -8.66 -48.76
C ASP A 78 -18.95 -9.58 -48.01
N ARG A 79 -17.93 -10.17 -48.66
CA ARG A 79 -16.93 -11.00 -47.97
C ARG A 79 -16.08 -10.25 -46.92
N LEU A 80 -15.97 -8.92 -47.03
CA LEU A 80 -15.15 -8.09 -46.13
C LEU A 80 -15.95 -7.56 -44.94
N ILE A 81 -17.16 -7.05 -45.17
CA ILE A 81 -17.93 -6.29 -44.16
C ILE A 81 -19.05 -7.12 -43.52
N PHE A 82 -19.59 -8.11 -44.21
CA PHE A 82 -20.71 -8.91 -43.72
C PHE A 82 -20.30 -10.38 -43.72
N ALA A 83 -20.14 -11.03 -42.57
CA ALA A 83 -20.10 -12.49 -42.58
C ALA A 83 -21.49 -12.99 -43.01
N PRO A 84 -21.72 -13.38 -44.29
CA PRO A 84 -23.06 -13.66 -44.75
C PRO A 84 -23.37 -15.08 -44.29
N ASN A 85 -24.32 -15.21 -43.37
CA ASN A 85 -24.82 -16.49 -42.87
C ASN A 85 -23.78 -17.33 -42.10
N LEU A 86 -23.42 -16.88 -40.89
CA LEU A 86 -23.17 -17.84 -39.81
C LEU A 86 -24.50 -18.57 -39.58
N GLY A 87 -24.61 -19.82 -40.04
CA GLY A 87 -25.83 -20.65 -40.00
C GLY A 87 -26.33 -20.98 -38.59
N TYR A 88 -26.61 -19.96 -37.78
CA TYR A 88 -27.40 -20.10 -36.59
C TYR A 88 -28.82 -20.48 -37.01
N PRO A 89 -29.39 -21.57 -36.47
CA PRO A 89 -30.80 -21.86 -36.69
C PRO A 89 -31.60 -20.62 -36.27
N GLN A 90 -32.40 -20.10 -37.21
CA GLN A 90 -33.31 -18.99 -36.99
C GLN A 90 -34.38 -19.40 -35.96
N ASN A 91 -34.01 -19.46 -34.69
CA ASN A 91 -34.97 -19.51 -33.60
C ASN A 91 -35.51 -18.09 -33.38
N GLY A 92 -36.31 -17.62 -34.34
CA GLY A 92 -37.36 -16.59 -34.27
C GLY A 92 -37.08 -15.19 -33.71
N ASN A 93 -36.18 -14.98 -32.75
CA ASN A 93 -36.19 -13.77 -31.90
C ASN A 93 -34.83 -13.14 -31.60
N SER A 94 -33.70 -13.60 -32.15
CA SER A 94 -32.39 -12.93 -31.96
C SER A 94 -31.78 -12.50 -33.29
N SER A 95 -32.08 -11.27 -33.70
CA SER A 95 -31.49 -10.60 -34.85
C SER A 95 -30.03 -10.17 -34.58
N PHE A 96 -29.09 -11.12 -34.60
CA PHE A 96 -27.65 -10.82 -34.64
C PHE A 96 -27.17 -10.56 -36.07
N TYR A 97 -27.94 -9.78 -36.84
CA TYR A 97 -27.45 -9.28 -38.12
C TYR A 97 -26.51 -8.12 -37.85
N SER A 98 -25.40 -8.04 -38.60
CA SER A 98 -24.54 -6.86 -38.67
C SER A 98 -25.40 -5.69 -39.17
N GLY A 99 -26.04 -5.00 -38.24
CA GLY A 99 -26.87 -3.84 -38.50
C GLY A 99 -26.01 -2.58 -38.49
N LYS A 100 -26.60 -1.45 -38.88
CA LYS A 100 -25.96 -0.13 -38.68
C LYS A 100 -25.61 0.13 -37.21
N GLU A 101 -26.31 -0.55 -36.31
CA GLU A 101 -26.13 -0.52 -34.86
C GLU A 101 -24.96 -1.44 -34.45
N ASN A 102 -24.94 -2.72 -34.81
CA ASN A 102 -23.91 -3.68 -34.38
C ASN A 102 -22.96 -4.05 -35.53
N MET A 103 -22.09 -3.12 -35.92
CA MET A 103 -21.16 -3.36 -37.03
C MET A 103 -20.04 -4.31 -36.59
N THR A 104 -19.99 -5.50 -37.17
CA THR A 104 -18.89 -6.44 -36.96
C THR A 104 -18.05 -6.53 -38.23
N ILE A 105 -16.72 -6.47 -38.09
CA ILE A 105 -15.80 -6.65 -39.21
C ILE A 105 -15.08 -7.99 -39.05
N THR A 106 -14.88 -8.70 -40.15
CA THR A 106 -14.07 -9.92 -40.14
C THR A 106 -12.62 -9.57 -39.80
N VAL A 107 -11.89 -10.49 -39.20
CA VAL A 107 -10.45 -10.27 -38.90
C VAL A 107 -9.63 -9.92 -40.15
N PRO A 108 -9.79 -10.58 -41.32
CA PRO A 108 -9.09 -10.17 -42.54
C PRO A 108 -9.44 -8.74 -42.97
N ALA A 109 -10.69 -8.31 -42.79
CA ALA A 109 -11.09 -6.93 -43.07
C ALA A 109 -10.44 -5.94 -42.08
N CYS A 110 -10.38 -6.28 -40.80
CA CYS A 110 -9.66 -5.52 -39.78
C CYS A 110 -8.18 -5.35 -40.15
N GLN A 111 -7.52 -6.43 -40.59
CA GLN A 111 -6.13 -6.37 -41.05
C GLN A 111 -5.97 -5.51 -42.28
N GLN A 112 -6.82 -5.68 -43.29
CA GLN A 112 -6.76 -4.86 -44.50
C GLN A 112 -6.96 -3.38 -44.16
N LEU A 113 -7.88 -3.04 -43.25
CA LEU A 113 -8.06 -1.68 -42.74
C LEU A 113 -6.80 -1.17 -42.03
N CYS A 114 -6.13 -2.01 -41.25
CA CYS A 114 -4.88 -1.67 -40.57
C CYS A 114 -3.63 -1.69 -41.47
N GLU A 115 -3.69 -2.31 -42.65
CA GLU A 115 -2.59 -2.39 -43.63
C GLU A 115 -2.70 -1.31 -44.71
N LEU A 116 -3.77 -0.50 -44.70
CA LEU A 116 -3.94 0.61 -45.64
C LEU A 116 -2.74 1.58 -45.53
N PRO A 117 -2.09 1.94 -46.66
CA PRO A 117 -0.92 2.82 -46.65
C PRO A 117 -1.27 4.16 -46.00
N GLY A 118 -0.52 4.54 -44.96
CA GLY A 118 -0.76 5.72 -44.13
C GLY A 118 -1.46 5.43 -42.80
N ILE A 119 -2.08 4.25 -42.64
CA ILE A 119 -2.50 3.68 -41.37
C ILE A 119 -1.41 2.70 -40.99
N THR A 120 -0.35 3.18 -40.34
CA THR A 120 0.61 2.26 -39.73
C THR A 120 -0.10 1.52 -38.60
N ILE A 121 0.27 0.26 -38.35
CA ILE A 121 -0.02 -0.46 -37.07
C ILE A 121 0.78 0.22 -35.94
N ASP A 122 0.89 1.54 -35.98
CA ASP A 122 1.42 2.33 -34.91
C ASP A 122 0.34 2.43 -33.85
N TRP A 123 0.81 2.39 -32.62
CA TRP A 123 0.02 2.58 -31.42
C TRP A 123 -0.86 3.81 -31.60
N TYR A 124 -2.11 3.75 -31.11
CA TYR A 124 -3.08 4.85 -31.20
C TYR A 124 -2.41 6.22 -31.02
N ALA A 125 -2.76 7.19 -31.86
CA ALA A 125 -2.18 8.53 -31.79
C ALA A 125 -2.34 9.15 -30.38
N ASP A 126 -3.40 8.76 -29.66
CA ASP A 126 -3.70 9.17 -28.29
C ASP A 126 -3.05 8.29 -27.20
N LYS A 127 -2.09 7.40 -27.53
CA LYS A 127 -1.39 6.56 -26.55
C LYS A 127 -0.79 7.37 -25.40
N GLY A 128 -0.22 8.54 -25.71
CA GLY A 128 0.37 9.44 -24.71
C GLY A 128 -0.68 9.90 -23.72
N PRO A 129 -1.72 10.63 -24.17
CA PRO A 129 -2.86 11.01 -23.33
C PRO A 129 -3.47 9.85 -22.54
N ARG A 130 -3.66 8.66 -23.16
CA ARG A 130 -4.17 7.47 -22.46
C ARG A 130 -3.26 7.03 -21.32
N LEU A 131 -1.96 6.92 -21.57
CA LEU A 131 -1.00 6.55 -20.53
C LEU A 131 -0.96 7.62 -19.43
N MET A 132 -0.97 8.91 -19.79
CA MET A 132 -0.92 10.02 -18.84
C MET A 132 -2.16 10.04 -17.92
N THR A 133 -3.36 9.86 -18.48
CA THR A 133 -4.63 9.88 -17.74
C THR A 133 -4.70 8.79 -16.68
N TRP A 134 -4.08 7.63 -16.89
CA TRP A 134 -4.25 6.47 -16.01
C TRP A 134 -3.00 6.07 -15.24
N ILE A 135 -1.81 6.17 -15.85
CA ILE A 135 -0.55 5.78 -15.21
C ILE A 135 -0.06 6.86 -14.27
N ILE A 136 -0.16 8.15 -14.61
CA ILE A 136 0.32 9.21 -13.71
C ILE A 136 -0.40 9.16 -12.36
N PRO A 137 -1.74 9.05 -12.27
CA PRO A 137 -2.41 8.95 -10.98
C PRO A 137 -1.99 7.72 -10.19
N VAL A 138 -1.79 6.59 -10.86
CA VAL A 138 -1.28 5.36 -10.23
C VAL A 138 0.14 5.58 -9.70
N ALA A 139 1.03 6.17 -10.49
CA ALA A 139 2.39 6.50 -10.09
C ALA A 139 2.41 7.53 -8.94
N LEU A 140 1.50 8.50 -8.96
CA LEU A 140 1.29 9.48 -7.91
C LEU A 140 0.87 8.77 -6.61
N LEU A 141 -0.14 7.90 -6.65
CA LEU A 141 -0.55 7.10 -5.48
C LEU A 141 0.61 6.25 -4.95
N LEU A 142 1.32 5.53 -5.83
CA LEU A 142 2.49 4.73 -5.47
C LEU A 142 3.57 5.58 -4.78
N SER A 143 3.88 6.76 -5.32
CA SER A 143 4.86 7.69 -4.72
C SER A 143 4.44 8.25 -3.35
N ASN A 144 3.16 8.12 -3.00
CA ASN A 144 2.57 8.53 -1.73
C ASN A 144 2.34 7.36 -0.76
N ILE A 145 2.77 6.14 -1.11
CA ILE A 145 2.92 5.07 -0.13
C ILE A 145 4.07 5.46 0.80
N GLU A 146 3.77 5.55 2.09
CA GLU A 146 4.76 5.77 3.14
C GLU A 146 5.64 4.53 3.24
N LEU A 147 6.81 4.64 2.63
CA LEU A 147 7.86 3.64 2.70
C LEU A 147 8.95 4.17 3.62
N SER A 148 9.60 3.26 4.35
CA SER A 148 10.83 3.63 5.03
C SER A 148 11.78 4.26 4.01
N PRO A 149 12.51 5.33 4.36
CA PRO A 149 13.48 5.99 3.47
C PRO A 149 14.63 5.03 3.23
N LEU A 150 14.36 4.12 2.32
CA LEU A 150 15.27 3.29 1.62
C LEU A 150 15.63 4.09 0.38
N ASP A 151 16.89 4.04 -0.01
CA ASP A 151 17.47 4.66 -1.20
C ASP A 151 16.75 4.18 -2.50
N LYS A 152 17.42 4.01 -3.64
CA LYS A 152 16.85 3.43 -4.89
C LYS A 152 15.98 2.17 -4.70
N ARG A 153 16.08 1.50 -3.56
CA ARG A 153 15.24 0.37 -3.15
C ARG A 153 13.76 0.73 -2.91
N ARG A 154 13.41 2.00 -2.72
CA ARG A 154 12.02 2.45 -2.61
C ARG A 154 11.19 1.98 -3.82
N PHE A 155 11.76 2.07 -5.02
CA PHE A 155 11.13 1.59 -6.25
C PHE A 155 10.81 0.08 -6.20
N TYR A 156 11.66 -0.72 -5.58
CA TYR A 156 11.39 -2.15 -5.44
C TYR A 156 10.22 -2.43 -4.52
N THR A 157 10.04 -1.65 -3.44
CA THR A 157 8.87 -1.82 -2.56
C THR A 157 7.57 -1.35 -3.23
N LEU A 158 7.64 -0.41 -4.18
CA LEU A 158 6.49 -0.06 -5.01
C LEU A 158 6.11 -1.21 -5.95
N LEU A 159 7.09 -1.81 -6.64
CA LEU A 159 6.84 -2.98 -7.48
C LEU A 159 6.33 -4.17 -6.66
N GLN A 160 6.87 -4.35 -5.47
CA GLN A 160 6.38 -5.32 -4.50
C GLN A 160 4.91 -5.11 -4.13
N ALA A 161 4.51 -3.87 -3.86
CA ALA A 161 3.13 -3.51 -3.56
C ALA A 161 2.16 -3.84 -4.71
N ILE A 162 2.62 -3.73 -5.96
CA ILE A 162 1.85 -4.14 -7.14
C ILE A 162 1.86 -5.66 -7.31
N GLY A 163 2.99 -6.32 -7.06
CA GLY A 163 3.15 -7.77 -7.25
C GLY A 163 2.46 -8.63 -6.19
N ASN A 164 2.25 -8.09 -4.99
CA ASN A 164 1.57 -8.78 -3.89
C ASN A 164 0.81 -7.81 -2.97
N PRO A 165 -0.26 -7.19 -3.47
CA PRO A 165 -1.01 -6.17 -2.73
C PRO A 165 -1.67 -6.72 -1.46
N ILE A 166 -2.07 -8.00 -1.48
CA ILE A 166 -2.70 -8.67 -0.34
C ILE A 166 -1.73 -8.76 0.84
N ASP A 167 -0.47 -9.16 0.59
CA ASP A 167 0.53 -9.25 1.67
C ASP A 167 0.88 -7.88 2.26
N VAL A 168 0.96 -6.84 1.41
CA VAL A 168 1.21 -5.47 1.87
C VAL A 168 0.03 -4.95 2.71
N LEU A 169 -1.20 -5.06 2.22
CA LEU A 169 -2.39 -4.66 2.98
C LEU A 169 -2.54 -5.47 4.28
N TRP A 170 -2.21 -6.75 4.26
CA TRP A 170 -2.19 -7.58 5.46
C TRP A 170 -1.15 -7.11 6.46
N SER A 171 0.07 -6.77 6.02
CA SER A 171 1.11 -6.21 6.88
C SER A 171 0.67 -4.89 7.53
N LEU A 172 0.05 -4.00 6.77
CA LEU A 172 -0.43 -2.71 7.27
C LEU A 172 -1.58 -2.88 8.29
N THR A 173 -2.59 -3.67 7.96
CA THR A 173 -3.71 -3.97 8.88
C THR A 173 -3.24 -4.66 10.16
N HIS A 174 -2.28 -5.60 10.03
CA HIS A 174 -1.68 -6.28 11.17
C HIS A 174 -0.94 -5.31 12.09
N LYS A 175 -0.10 -4.41 11.55
CA LYS A 175 0.62 -3.40 12.35
C LYS A 175 -0.32 -2.50 13.16
N LEU A 176 -1.42 -2.02 12.57
CA LEU A 176 -2.42 -1.23 13.29
C LEU A 176 -3.08 -2.03 14.42
N ASN A 177 -3.39 -3.30 14.17
CA ASN A 177 -3.96 -4.18 15.16
C ASN A 177 -2.99 -4.52 16.30
N VAL A 178 -1.70 -4.73 16.01
CA VAL A 178 -0.66 -4.95 17.03
C VAL A 178 -0.57 -3.73 17.96
N ARG A 179 -0.55 -2.52 17.41
CA ARG A 179 -0.54 -1.28 18.21
C ARG A 179 -1.78 -1.13 19.07
N THR A 180 -2.95 -1.46 18.53
CA THR A 180 -4.21 -1.45 19.28
C THR A 180 -4.20 -2.46 20.43
N LYS A 181 -3.62 -3.65 20.21
CA LYS A 181 -3.45 -4.65 21.26
C LYS A 181 -2.48 -4.19 22.33
N LEU A 182 -1.34 -3.62 21.95
CA LEU A 182 -0.38 -3.05 22.90
C LEU A 182 -1.05 -1.96 23.75
N HIS A 183 -1.82 -1.06 23.12
CA HIS A 183 -2.55 -0.02 23.85
C HIS A 183 -3.53 -0.61 24.86
N ALA A 184 -4.34 -1.59 24.44
CA ALA A 184 -5.30 -2.25 25.33
C ALA A 184 -4.60 -3.02 26.46
N GLN A 185 -3.45 -3.65 26.19
CA GLN A 185 -2.67 -4.35 27.21
C GLN A 185 -2.09 -3.37 28.24
N VAL A 186 -1.49 -2.26 27.80
CA VAL A 186 -0.98 -1.21 28.70
C VAL A 186 -2.13 -0.61 29.50
N GLN A 187 -3.27 -0.32 28.87
CA GLN A 187 -4.45 0.26 29.53
C GLN A 187 -5.03 -0.65 30.63
N ASN A 188 -5.05 -1.97 30.39
CA ASN A 188 -5.58 -2.95 31.33
C ASN A 188 -4.56 -3.35 32.41
N HIS A 189 -3.30 -2.93 32.28
CA HIS A 189 -2.28 -3.26 33.28
C HIS A 189 -2.51 -2.41 34.55
N PRO A 190 -2.50 -3.02 35.76
CA PRO A 190 -2.86 -2.34 37.02
C PRO A 190 -2.13 -1.02 37.25
N SER A 191 -0.84 -0.95 36.89
CA SER A 191 0.00 0.25 37.05
C SER A 191 -0.44 1.46 36.21
N PHE A 192 -1.22 1.28 35.14
CA PHE A 192 -1.63 2.37 34.24
C PHE A 192 -3.13 2.64 34.22
N TYR A 193 -3.93 1.80 34.90
CA TYR A 193 -5.39 1.92 34.89
C TYR A 193 -5.85 3.33 35.29
N PHE A 194 -5.15 3.97 36.22
CA PHE A 194 -5.47 5.33 36.71
C PHE A 194 -4.70 6.46 35.98
N ARG A 195 -3.88 6.16 34.97
CA ARG A 195 -3.01 7.13 34.29
C ARG A 195 -3.17 7.07 32.76
N PRO A 196 -4.31 7.50 32.20
CA PRO A 196 -4.60 7.40 30.77
C PRO A 196 -3.64 8.20 29.88
N SER A 197 -3.08 9.31 30.38
CA SER A 197 -2.05 10.08 29.66
C SER A 197 -0.78 9.25 29.42
N LEU A 198 -0.41 8.42 30.40
CA LEU A 198 0.79 7.60 30.35
C LEU A 198 0.63 6.36 29.47
N THR A 199 -0.60 5.83 29.36
CA THR A 199 -0.89 4.69 28.49
C THR A 199 -0.39 4.91 27.08
N ARG A 200 -0.63 6.10 26.50
CA ARG A 200 -0.18 6.43 25.14
C ARG A 200 1.33 6.53 25.03
N THR A 201 1.97 7.23 25.97
CA THR A 201 3.44 7.36 26.08
C THR A 201 4.13 6.00 26.10
N VAL A 202 3.71 5.13 27.01
CA VAL A 202 4.27 3.78 27.14
C VAL A 202 4.02 3.00 25.87
N THR A 203 2.78 2.99 25.37
CA THR A 203 2.45 2.25 24.14
C THR A 203 3.25 2.73 22.93
N ALA A 204 3.57 4.02 22.80
CA ALA A 204 4.38 4.56 21.71
C ALA A 204 5.81 3.99 21.73
N VAL A 205 6.43 3.96 22.91
CA VAL A 205 7.76 3.36 23.12
C VAL A 205 7.72 1.84 22.91
N LEU A 206 6.66 1.16 23.35
CA LEU A 206 6.47 -0.28 23.10
C LEU A 206 6.31 -0.60 21.61
N ALA A 207 5.56 0.23 20.88
CA ALA A 207 5.40 0.09 19.45
C ALA A 207 6.74 0.29 18.72
N ALA A 208 7.61 1.18 19.21
CA ALA A 208 8.95 1.34 18.66
C ALA A 208 9.84 0.11 18.92
N PHE A 209 9.76 -0.50 20.11
CA PHE A 209 10.45 -1.77 20.36
C PHE A 209 9.95 -2.88 19.45
N GLU A 210 8.63 -3.01 19.28
CA GLU A 210 8.03 -4.01 18.37
C GLU A 210 8.54 -3.83 16.93
N GLU A 211 8.61 -2.59 16.47
CA GLU A 211 9.10 -2.24 15.13
C GLU A 211 10.60 -2.54 14.95
N LEU A 212 11.42 -2.40 16.01
CA LEU A 212 12.87 -2.65 15.95
C LEU A 212 13.27 -4.11 16.16
N LEU A 213 12.66 -4.77 17.14
CA LEU A 213 13.08 -6.08 17.67
C LEU A 213 12.52 -7.26 16.91
N SER A 214 11.69 -7.01 15.89
CA SER A 214 11.12 -8.03 15.01
C SER A 214 10.08 -8.89 15.78
N PRO A 215 9.08 -9.49 15.09
CA PRO A 215 7.95 -10.18 15.71
C PRO A 215 8.29 -11.44 16.52
N GLU A 216 9.55 -11.89 16.57
CA GLU A 216 9.96 -12.96 17.47
C GLU A 216 9.70 -12.61 18.93
N LEU A 217 9.80 -11.33 19.28
CA LEU A 217 9.51 -10.85 20.63
C LEU A 217 8.00 -10.81 20.92
N ALA A 218 7.19 -10.40 19.93
CA ALA A 218 5.73 -10.39 20.04
C ALA A 218 5.13 -11.81 20.09
N ALA A 219 5.76 -12.77 19.41
CA ALA A 219 5.34 -14.17 19.39
C ALA A 219 5.78 -14.97 20.63
N ALA A 220 6.87 -14.56 21.29
CA ALA A 220 7.44 -15.27 22.43
C ALA A 220 6.81 -14.85 23.77
N ASP A 221 5.48 -14.67 23.79
CA ASP A 221 4.67 -14.27 24.95
C ASP A 221 4.69 -12.74 25.17
N SER A 222 3.76 -12.03 24.53
CA SER A 222 3.59 -10.57 24.70
C SER A 222 3.38 -10.16 26.16
N SER A 223 2.88 -11.08 27.00
CA SER A 223 2.82 -10.94 28.46
C SER A 223 4.22 -10.82 29.05
N LYS A 224 5.14 -11.77 28.77
CA LYS A 224 6.53 -11.70 29.23
C LYS A 224 7.25 -10.45 28.74
N PHE A 225 6.97 -10.03 27.50
CA PHE A 225 7.53 -8.77 27.01
C PHE A 225 7.01 -7.59 27.83
N ILE A 226 5.70 -7.54 28.07
CA ILE A 226 5.12 -6.55 28.98
C ILE A 226 5.70 -6.69 30.37
N ASP A 227 5.89 -7.88 30.95
CA ASP A 227 6.44 -8.09 32.29
C ASP A 227 7.92 -7.64 32.40
N ILE A 228 8.72 -7.88 31.36
CA ILE A 228 10.09 -7.35 31.23
C ILE A 228 10.07 -5.82 31.19
N LEU A 229 9.09 -5.25 30.50
CA LEU A 229 8.87 -3.82 30.46
C LEU A 229 8.21 -3.30 31.74
N THR A 230 7.50 -4.16 32.47
CA THR A 230 6.90 -3.89 33.77
C THR A 230 7.97 -3.70 34.80
N TYR A 231 9.04 -4.48 34.69
CA TYR A 231 10.25 -4.22 35.43
C TYR A 231 10.87 -2.86 35.07
N LEU A 232 10.79 -2.41 33.82
CA LEU A 232 11.25 -1.09 33.38
C LEU A 232 10.22 0.03 33.65
N PHE A 233 9.12 -0.28 34.33
CA PHE A 233 8.10 0.72 34.57
C PHE A 233 8.57 1.82 35.53
N PRO A 234 7.97 3.01 35.35
CA PRO A 234 8.31 4.18 36.13
C PRO A 234 7.75 4.06 37.55
N ASP A 235 8.50 3.40 38.43
CA ASP A 235 8.30 3.53 39.87
C ASP A 235 8.78 4.91 40.34
N SER A 236 9.80 5.46 39.67
CA SER A 236 10.30 6.81 39.91
C SER A 236 9.78 7.81 38.88
N GLU A 237 9.57 9.04 39.34
CA GLU A 237 9.18 10.17 38.48
C GLU A 237 10.24 10.45 37.40
N GLN A 238 11.52 10.21 37.70
CA GLN A 238 12.60 10.36 36.72
C GLN A 238 12.47 9.37 35.55
N VAL A 239 12.19 8.10 35.83
CA VAL A 239 11.93 7.11 34.76
C VAL A 239 10.70 7.52 33.97
N MET A 240 9.66 8.05 34.63
CA MET A 240 8.46 8.56 33.96
C MET A 240 8.77 9.65 32.93
N GLN A 241 9.61 10.61 33.31
CA GLN A 241 10.06 11.69 32.44
C GLN A 241 10.84 11.12 31.25
N LEU A 242 11.69 10.10 31.43
CA LEU A 242 12.39 9.43 30.33
C LEU A 242 11.42 8.76 29.34
N TRP A 243 10.37 8.09 29.81
CA TRP A 243 9.33 7.52 28.93
C TRP A 243 8.62 8.61 28.12
N LYS A 244 8.24 9.72 28.76
CA LYS A 244 7.59 10.87 28.10
C LYS A 244 8.50 11.52 27.06
N ALA A 245 9.75 11.80 27.42
CA ALA A 245 10.74 12.41 26.53
C ALA A 245 11.01 11.49 25.33
N THR A 246 11.13 10.19 25.55
CA THR A 246 11.36 9.20 24.49
C THR A 246 10.15 9.08 23.57
N ALA A 247 8.94 9.00 24.11
CA ALA A 247 7.72 8.94 23.30
C ALA A 247 7.54 10.21 22.45
N LEU A 248 7.89 11.37 22.99
CA LEU A 248 7.88 12.64 22.27
C LEU A 248 8.92 12.64 21.14
N GLU A 249 10.18 12.26 21.41
CA GLU A 249 11.23 12.15 20.38
C GLU A 249 10.84 11.12 19.29
N LEU A 250 10.17 10.02 19.67
CA LEU A 250 9.62 9.04 18.72
C LEU A 250 8.47 9.60 17.89
N ALA A 251 7.56 10.37 18.48
CA ALA A 251 6.45 11.01 17.78
C ALA A 251 6.95 12.07 16.79
N ASP A 252 7.95 12.87 17.18
CA ASP A 252 8.55 13.90 16.33
C ASP A 252 9.41 13.32 15.20
N SER A 253 10.02 12.15 15.43
CA SER A 253 10.80 11.48 14.39
C SER A 253 9.96 10.79 13.31
N ARG A 254 8.61 10.86 13.38
CA ARG A 254 7.69 10.27 12.40
C ARG A 254 7.20 11.30 11.39
N THR A 255 7.12 10.91 10.13
CA THR A 255 6.61 11.76 9.05
C THR A 255 5.09 11.85 9.10
N ASP A 256 4.53 13.08 9.03
CA ASP A 256 3.10 13.31 8.86
C ASP A 256 2.77 13.70 7.42
N GLU A 257 2.42 12.68 6.66
CA GLU A 257 2.18 12.78 5.22
C GLU A 257 0.70 12.55 4.89
N GLN A 258 -0.18 12.58 5.89
CA GLN A 258 -1.61 12.28 5.70
C GLN A 258 -2.29 13.25 4.74
N LEU A 259 -1.98 14.55 4.84
CA LEU A 259 -2.54 15.56 3.94
C LEU A 259 -2.02 15.35 2.50
N ARG A 260 -0.74 15.00 2.35
CA ARG A 260 -0.14 14.69 1.03
C ARG A 260 -0.78 13.45 0.41
N SER A 261 -0.94 12.38 1.19
CA SER A 261 -1.63 11.16 0.76
C SER A 261 -3.11 11.39 0.45
N LEU A 262 -3.82 12.19 1.26
CA LEU A 262 -5.20 12.58 1.02
C LEU A 262 -5.33 13.37 -0.28
N PHE A 263 -4.44 14.34 -0.51
CA PHE A 263 -4.41 15.11 -1.75
C PHE A 263 -4.16 14.22 -2.97
N ALA A 264 -3.22 13.27 -2.87
CA ALA A 264 -2.96 12.31 -3.93
C ALA A 264 -4.19 11.43 -4.26
N VAL A 265 -4.94 11.00 -3.24
CA VAL A 265 -6.19 10.26 -3.45
C VAL A 265 -7.28 11.14 -4.06
N ILE A 266 -7.42 12.39 -3.61
CA ILE A 266 -8.39 13.33 -4.21
C ILE A 266 -8.06 13.57 -5.68
N LEU A 267 -6.78 13.80 -6.02
CA LEU A 267 -6.33 13.94 -7.40
C LEU A 267 -6.62 12.69 -8.24
N TYR A 268 -6.37 11.49 -7.69
CA TYR A 268 -6.73 10.23 -8.34
C TYR A 268 -8.23 10.14 -8.64
N ILE A 269 -9.08 10.52 -7.68
CA ILE A 269 -10.54 10.52 -7.85
C ILE A 269 -10.96 11.56 -8.91
N ILE A 270 -10.40 12.78 -8.87
CA ILE A 270 -10.69 13.81 -9.87
C ILE A 270 -10.28 13.33 -11.26
N GLN A 271 -9.13 12.68 -11.42
CA GLN A 271 -8.69 12.16 -12.71
C GLN A 271 -9.60 11.04 -13.23
N ILE A 272 -10.09 10.17 -12.34
CA ILE A 272 -11.11 9.19 -12.69
C ILE A 272 -12.38 9.88 -13.16
N LEU A 273 -12.84 10.90 -12.43
CA LEU A 273 -14.05 11.64 -12.79
C LEU A 273 -13.89 12.41 -14.10
N SER A 274 -12.72 12.97 -14.37
CA SER A 274 -12.43 13.65 -15.64
C SER A 274 -12.45 12.70 -16.83
N ALA A 275 -12.22 11.40 -16.61
CA ALA A 275 -12.37 10.41 -17.68
C ALA A 275 -13.83 10.18 -18.09
N PHE A 276 -14.80 10.51 -17.22
CA PHE A 276 -16.24 10.33 -17.48
C PHE A 276 -16.96 11.63 -17.83
N VAL A 277 -16.47 12.77 -17.35
CA VAL A 277 -17.08 14.08 -17.59
C VAL A 277 -16.31 14.77 -18.72
N PHE A 278 -16.92 14.79 -19.90
CA PHE A 278 -16.31 15.33 -21.12
C PHE A 278 -15.84 16.78 -20.94
N GLU A 279 -16.63 17.60 -20.24
CA GLU A 279 -16.34 19.00 -19.94
C GLU A 279 -15.07 19.18 -19.10
N ILE A 280 -14.69 18.16 -18.32
CA ILE A 280 -13.48 18.17 -17.48
C ILE A 280 -12.31 17.49 -18.22
N GLY A 281 -12.56 16.39 -18.91
CA GLY A 281 -11.54 15.55 -19.55
C GLY A 281 -11.00 16.07 -20.89
N GLY A 282 -11.71 16.99 -21.56
CA GLY A 282 -11.17 17.76 -22.68
C GLY A 282 -10.94 17.01 -23.99
N GLY A 283 -11.47 15.79 -24.19
CA GLY A 283 -11.47 15.19 -25.53
C GLY A 283 -11.29 13.68 -25.58
N SER A 284 -12.40 12.97 -25.45
CA SER A 284 -12.77 11.80 -26.25
C SER A 284 -14.16 11.41 -25.77
N PRO A 285 -15.21 11.45 -26.62
CA PRO A 285 -16.59 11.19 -26.16
C PRO A 285 -16.76 9.76 -25.60
N ASN A 286 -15.83 8.85 -25.88
CA ASN A 286 -15.93 7.44 -25.54
C ASN A 286 -14.62 6.93 -24.92
N PRO A 287 -14.37 7.18 -23.61
CA PRO A 287 -13.24 6.56 -22.93
C PRO A 287 -13.37 5.03 -23.06
N PRO A 288 -12.34 4.32 -23.54
CA PRO A 288 -12.44 2.88 -23.75
C PRO A 288 -12.60 2.18 -22.39
N GLY A 289 -13.75 1.52 -22.17
CA GLY A 289 -14.07 0.86 -20.91
C GLY A 289 -12.98 -0.12 -20.44
N GLY A 290 -12.23 -0.73 -21.37
CA GLY A 290 -11.08 -1.57 -21.04
C GLY A 290 -9.96 -0.86 -20.27
N VAL A 291 -9.73 0.42 -20.54
CA VAL A 291 -8.69 1.19 -19.86
C VAL A 291 -9.15 1.57 -18.44
N ILE A 292 -10.41 1.97 -18.31
CA ILE A 292 -11.03 2.25 -17.00
C ILE A 292 -11.00 0.99 -16.13
N ALA A 293 -11.35 -0.16 -16.72
CA ALA A 293 -11.31 -1.44 -16.02
C ALA A 293 -9.91 -1.78 -15.52
N ALA A 294 -8.87 -1.56 -16.34
CA ALA A 294 -7.49 -1.80 -15.93
C ALA A 294 -7.10 -0.88 -14.74
N ALA A 295 -7.49 0.40 -14.78
CA ALA A 295 -7.27 1.31 -13.67
C ALA A 295 -8.04 0.90 -12.40
N LEU A 296 -9.26 0.38 -12.54
CA LEU A 296 -10.06 -0.13 -11.44
C LEU A 296 -9.39 -1.30 -10.71
N THR A 297 -8.63 -2.14 -11.42
CA THR A 297 -7.87 -3.23 -10.77
C THR A 297 -6.83 -2.71 -9.79
N LEU A 298 -6.36 -1.48 -9.96
CA LEU A 298 -5.36 -0.84 -9.10
C LEU A 298 -5.97 0.06 -8.01
N THR A 299 -7.30 0.10 -7.87
CA THR A 299 -7.97 0.91 -6.83
C THR A 299 -7.64 0.46 -5.40
N PHE A 300 -7.10 -0.74 -5.19
CA PHE A 300 -6.56 -1.17 -3.89
C PHE A 300 -5.40 -0.27 -3.41
N LEU A 301 -4.80 0.54 -4.28
CA LEU A 301 -3.79 1.52 -3.90
C LEU A 301 -4.37 2.61 -2.98
N ILE A 302 -5.67 2.93 -3.07
CA ILE A 302 -6.33 3.88 -2.17
C ILE A 302 -6.18 3.44 -0.71
N PRO A 303 -6.67 2.24 -0.29
CA PRO A 303 -6.50 1.79 1.08
C PRO A 303 -5.03 1.63 1.47
N MET A 304 -4.18 1.21 0.55
CA MET A 304 -2.75 1.03 0.82
C MET A 304 -2.07 2.36 1.18
N VAL A 305 -2.31 3.41 0.38
CA VAL A 305 -1.78 4.76 0.63
C VAL A 305 -2.29 5.29 1.95
N PHE A 306 -3.60 5.24 2.20
CA PHE A 306 -4.18 5.72 3.46
C PHE A 306 -3.68 4.96 4.69
N LEU A 307 -3.63 3.63 4.63
CA LEU A 307 -3.13 2.84 5.76
C LEU A 307 -1.65 3.07 5.99
N SER A 308 -0.85 3.22 4.94
CA SER A 308 0.57 3.56 5.06
C SER A 308 0.76 4.92 5.74
N ALA A 309 -0.01 5.93 5.32
CA ALA A 309 -0.01 7.26 5.92
C ALA A 309 -0.54 7.25 7.35
N ALA A 310 -1.56 6.46 7.64
CA ALA A 310 -2.12 6.31 8.99
C ALA A 310 -1.09 5.70 9.95
N ILE A 311 -0.38 4.66 9.50
CA ILE A 311 0.66 3.99 10.28
C ILE A 311 1.87 4.91 10.49
N GLY A 312 2.24 5.67 9.45
CA GLY A 312 3.43 6.51 9.43
C GLY A 312 4.74 5.72 9.47
N ALA A 313 5.77 6.28 8.86
CA ALA A 313 7.13 5.76 8.96
C ALA A 313 7.99 6.67 9.84
N PHE A 314 9.02 6.10 10.46
CA PHE A 314 10.10 6.90 11.02
C PHE A 314 10.91 7.51 9.87
N THR A 315 11.34 8.77 10.05
CA THR A 315 12.28 9.49 9.14
C THR A 315 13.54 8.68 8.85
N SER A 316 13.95 7.81 9.76
CA SER A 316 14.80 6.67 9.44
C SER A 316 14.69 5.62 10.54
N ARG A 317 14.92 4.34 10.17
CA ARG A 317 15.07 3.28 11.18
C ARG A 317 16.23 3.57 12.15
N ARG A 318 17.27 4.27 11.68
CA ARG A 318 18.40 4.70 12.51
C ARG A 318 17.99 5.69 13.58
N SER A 319 17.11 6.63 13.25
CA SER A 319 16.54 7.60 14.20
C SER A 319 15.82 6.85 15.32
N CYS A 320 14.91 5.94 14.97
CA CYS A 320 14.21 5.11 15.95
C CYS A 320 15.20 4.29 16.81
N LEU A 321 16.19 3.63 16.19
CA LEU A 321 17.20 2.87 16.93
C LEU A 321 18.02 3.75 17.88
N ARG A 322 18.47 4.92 17.43
CA ARG A 322 19.22 5.90 18.25
C ARG A 322 18.40 6.34 19.45
N ILE A 323 17.13 6.70 19.25
CA ILE A 323 16.20 7.11 20.30
C ILE A 323 16.04 5.98 21.32
N MET A 324 15.77 4.76 20.83
CA MET A 324 15.58 3.59 21.71
C MET A 324 16.85 3.19 22.46
N LYS A 325 18.04 3.35 21.86
CA LYS A 325 19.32 3.14 22.55
C LYS A 325 19.57 4.14 23.66
N LYS A 326 19.30 5.43 23.39
CA LYS A 326 19.37 6.51 24.38
C LYS A 326 18.44 6.21 25.55
N PHE A 327 17.18 5.91 25.28
CA PHE A 327 16.20 5.51 26.29
C PHE A 327 16.68 4.36 27.18
N VAL A 328 17.17 3.28 26.57
CA VAL A 328 17.69 2.12 27.31
C VAL A 328 18.88 2.49 28.21
N LYS A 329 19.80 3.32 27.72
CA LYS A 329 20.96 3.79 28.49
C LYS A 329 20.53 4.67 29.67
N ASP A 330 19.62 5.60 29.44
CA ASP A 330 19.19 6.57 30.44
C ASP A 330 18.37 5.88 31.55
N VAL A 331 17.48 4.96 31.19
CA VAL A 331 16.72 4.16 32.18
C VAL A 331 17.66 3.31 33.04
N ARG A 332 18.71 2.74 32.43
CA ARG A 332 19.72 1.98 33.17
C ARG A 332 20.46 2.87 34.17
N CYS A 333 20.86 4.07 33.77
CA CYS A 333 21.58 5.01 34.63
C CYS A 333 20.74 5.43 35.84
N VAL A 334 19.46 5.78 35.64
CA VAL A 334 18.55 6.14 36.74
C VAL A 334 18.36 4.97 37.71
N LYS A 335 18.21 3.74 37.21
CA LYS A 335 18.07 2.57 38.09
C LYS A 335 19.33 2.22 38.87
N GLU A 336 20.50 2.41 38.27
CA GLU A 336 21.79 2.25 38.96
C GLU A 336 21.96 3.29 40.08
N GLN A 337 21.46 4.52 39.89
CA GLN A 337 21.45 5.57 40.92
C GLN A 337 20.46 5.30 42.06
N ASP A 338 19.31 4.69 41.78
CA ASP A 338 18.31 4.32 42.78
C ASP A 338 18.77 3.21 43.75
N GLY A 339 19.98 2.65 43.58
CA GLY A 339 20.51 1.57 44.42
C GLY A 339 19.73 0.24 44.33
N ARG A 340 18.76 0.16 43.42
CA ARG A 340 17.97 -1.05 43.15
C ARG A 340 18.78 -1.96 42.25
N ASP A 341 19.47 -2.90 42.87
CA ASP A 341 20.29 -3.89 42.17
C ASP A 341 19.44 -4.65 41.14
N LEU A 342 19.82 -4.57 39.87
CA LEU A 342 19.07 -5.16 38.76
C LEU A 342 19.13 -6.71 38.77
N SER A 343 19.84 -7.32 39.72
CA SER A 343 20.47 -8.64 39.62
C SER A 343 19.53 -9.83 39.36
N GLN A 344 18.30 -9.89 39.89
CA GLN A 344 17.44 -11.08 39.75
C GLN A 344 16.57 -11.13 38.49
N ASN A 345 16.03 -9.99 38.01
CA ASN A 345 15.30 -9.92 36.74
C ASN A 345 16.18 -9.47 35.56
N HIS A 346 17.50 -9.36 35.80
CA HIS A 346 18.46 -8.74 34.91
C HIS A 346 18.51 -9.44 33.56
N GLU A 347 18.44 -10.77 33.50
CA GLU A 347 18.86 -11.46 32.30
C GLU A 347 17.90 -11.24 31.12
N ALA A 348 16.60 -11.18 31.36
CA ALA A 348 15.63 -10.92 30.29
C ALA A 348 15.73 -9.48 29.77
N VAL A 349 15.83 -8.50 30.67
CA VAL A 349 16.04 -7.09 30.35
C VAL A 349 17.39 -6.86 29.67
N ARG A 350 18.45 -7.51 30.16
CA ARG A 350 19.81 -7.43 29.61
C ARG A 350 19.88 -8.12 28.25
N ARG A 351 19.18 -9.22 28.02
CA ARG A 351 19.04 -9.84 26.69
C ARG A 351 18.26 -8.92 25.75
N LEU A 352 17.21 -8.25 26.23
CA LEU A 352 16.46 -7.26 25.46
C LEU A 352 17.35 -6.09 25.06
N PHE A 353 18.03 -5.48 26.02
CA PHE A 353 18.95 -4.36 25.82
C PHE A 353 20.14 -4.75 24.96
N ALA A 354 20.74 -5.91 25.20
CA ALA A 354 21.79 -6.45 24.36
C ALA A 354 21.29 -6.59 22.93
N ARG A 355 20.07 -7.11 22.69
CA ARG A 355 19.53 -7.20 21.33
C ARG A 355 19.37 -5.85 20.66
N VAL A 356 18.89 -4.82 21.38
CA VAL A 356 18.77 -3.45 20.84
C VAL A 356 20.16 -2.83 20.58
N LEU A 357 21.11 -3.03 21.49
CA LEU A 357 22.46 -2.47 21.42
C LEU A 357 23.30 -3.15 20.32
N ILE A 358 23.23 -4.50 20.23
CA ILE A 358 23.92 -5.35 19.25
C ILE A 358 23.43 -5.09 17.81
N VAL A 359 22.25 -4.48 17.60
CA VAL A 359 21.82 -4.10 16.23
C VAL A 359 22.85 -3.21 15.52
N ASP A 360 23.71 -2.47 16.25
CA ASP A 360 24.78 -1.68 15.62
C ASP A 360 26.15 -2.33 15.57
N GLU A 361 26.47 -3.30 16.42
CA GLU A 361 27.83 -3.83 16.38
C GLU A 361 27.98 -4.70 15.12
N PRO A 362 28.80 -4.28 14.13
CA PRO A 362 29.19 -5.22 13.09
C PRO A 362 29.81 -6.42 13.82
N PRO A 363 29.57 -7.66 13.36
CA PRO A 363 30.25 -8.80 13.95
C PRO A 363 31.73 -8.48 13.90
N ARG A 364 32.33 -8.21 15.07
CA ARG A 364 33.78 -8.10 15.16
C ARG A 364 34.26 -9.41 14.60
N ALA A 365 34.85 -9.38 13.40
CA ALA A 365 35.65 -10.48 12.92
C ALA A 365 36.52 -10.82 14.11
N ALA A 366 36.30 -12.02 14.67
CA ALA A 366 37.10 -12.48 15.78
C ALA A 366 38.53 -12.22 15.35
N ALA A 367 39.20 -11.30 16.04
CA ALA A 367 40.58 -10.99 15.77
C ALA A 367 41.28 -12.33 15.94
N VAL A 368 41.57 -12.97 14.80
CA VAL A 368 42.52 -14.05 14.74
C VAL A 368 43.80 -13.39 15.21
N ALA A 369 44.14 -13.63 16.46
CA ALA A 369 45.42 -13.27 17.04
C ALA A 369 46.47 -14.02 16.22
N GLY A 370 46.93 -13.38 15.16
CA GLY A 370 47.85 -13.92 14.18
C GLY A 370 48.39 -12.75 13.39
N SER A 371 49.45 -12.15 13.94
CA SER A 371 50.18 -11.05 13.35
C SER A 371 50.66 -11.39 11.94
N THR A 372 50.34 -10.56 10.96
CA THR A 372 51.28 -10.25 9.87
C THR A 372 51.09 -8.79 9.47
N VAL A 373 52.17 -8.05 9.69
CA VAL A 373 52.37 -6.65 9.30
C VAL A 373 52.30 -6.56 7.78
N HIS A 374 51.34 -5.81 7.23
CA HIS A 374 51.42 -5.32 5.86
C HIS A 374 50.88 -3.90 5.73
N GLY A 375 51.81 -2.98 5.44
CA GLY A 375 51.72 -1.99 4.37
C GLY A 375 50.79 -0.77 4.55
N PRO A 376 51.30 0.47 4.42
CA PRO A 376 50.46 1.66 4.29
C PRO A 376 49.86 1.69 2.87
N GLY A 377 48.55 1.44 2.75
CA GLY A 377 47.86 1.42 1.46
C GLY A 377 46.45 1.97 1.55
N ASN A 378 46.29 3.22 1.11
CA ASN A 378 45.07 3.93 0.70
C ASN A 378 43.85 3.86 1.65
N ASP A 379 43.75 4.86 2.54
CA ASP A 379 42.72 5.04 3.57
C ASP A 379 41.35 5.57 3.10
N ASP A 380 40.99 5.46 1.82
CA ASP A 380 39.72 6.03 1.31
C ASP A 380 38.59 5.01 1.07
N GLU A 381 38.80 3.71 1.32
CA GLU A 381 37.69 2.75 1.32
C GLU A 381 37.01 2.69 2.69
N PRO A 382 35.69 2.96 2.79
CA PRO A 382 34.97 2.80 4.04
C PRO A 382 35.11 1.35 4.53
N PRO A 383 35.41 1.11 5.82
CA PRO A 383 35.70 -0.23 6.34
C PRO A 383 34.63 -1.24 5.91
N GLU A 384 35.00 -2.46 5.53
CA GLU A 384 34.07 -3.54 5.17
C GLU A 384 32.96 -3.76 6.21
N SER A 385 33.25 -3.43 7.48
CA SER A 385 32.30 -3.46 8.58
C SER A 385 31.10 -2.51 8.39
N TRP A 386 31.30 -1.34 7.76
CA TRP A 386 30.23 -0.43 7.37
C TRP A 386 29.42 -1.01 6.21
N LYS A 387 30.05 -1.56 5.16
CA LYS A 387 29.31 -2.25 4.07
C LYS A 387 28.42 -3.36 4.65
N SER A 388 28.90 -4.13 5.63
CA SER A 388 28.13 -5.19 6.32
C SER A 388 27.04 -4.64 7.26
N TYR A 389 27.31 -3.53 7.96
CA TYR A 389 26.36 -2.81 8.80
C TYR A 389 25.20 -2.19 8.00
N PHE A 390 25.51 -1.46 6.92
CA PHE A 390 24.53 -0.92 5.99
C PHE A 390 23.74 -2.05 5.32
N LYS A 391 24.41 -3.15 4.93
CA LYS A 391 23.73 -4.37 4.45
C LYS A 391 22.75 -4.90 5.50
N ASN A 392 23.11 -5.03 6.78
CA ASN A 392 22.21 -5.55 7.82
C ASN A 392 21.05 -4.61 8.20
N LEU A 393 21.28 -3.30 8.29
CA LEU A 393 20.23 -2.32 8.63
C LEU A 393 19.19 -2.16 7.51
N HIS A 394 19.66 -2.13 6.26
CA HIS A 394 18.81 -1.94 5.09
C HIS A 394 18.07 -3.24 4.72
N TRP A 395 18.64 -4.39 5.07
CA TRP A 395 18.06 -5.71 4.81
C TRP A 395 16.97 -6.08 5.84
N ARG A 396 17.01 -5.55 7.07
CA ARG A 396 15.93 -5.76 8.04
C ARG A 396 14.66 -4.96 7.73
N GLY A 397 14.73 -3.74 7.17
CA GLY A 397 13.52 -2.94 6.85
C GLY A 397 12.60 -3.60 5.82
N GLY A 398 13.18 -4.14 4.74
CA GLY A 398 12.46 -4.99 3.79
C GLY A 398 12.03 -6.33 4.39
N LYS A 399 12.86 -6.92 5.28
CA LYS A 399 12.57 -8.21 5.95
C LYS A 399 11.46 -8.14 6.98
N ASP A 400 11.36 -7.06 7.74
CA ASP A 400 10.34 -6.86 8.77
C ASP A 400 8.98 -6.53 8.14
N THR A 401 8.96 -6.01 6.92
CA THR A 401 7.74 -5.90 6.09
C THR A 401 7.26 -7.28 5.59
N TYR A 402 8.15 -8.27 5.54
CA TYR A 402 7.96 -9.59 4.90
C TYR A 402 8.08 -10.82 5.80
N ARG A 403 8.28 -10.67 7.12
CA ARG A 403 8.29 -11.86 7.97
C ARG A 403 6.88 -12.41 8.02
N PRO A 404 6.59 -13.64 7.60
CA PRO A 404 5.26 -14.18 7.70
C PRO A 404 5.05 -14.59 9.16
N TRP A 405 4.46 -13.72 9.97
CA TRP A 405 3.94 -14.03 11.31
C TRP A 405 2.80 -15.07 11.29
N LYS A 406 2.57 -15.74 10.15
CA LYS A 406 1.28 -16.27 9.68
C LYS A 406 0.86 -17.61 10.30
N MET A 407 1.77 -18.35 10.93
CA MET A 407 1.53 -19.77 11.26
C MET A 407 1.98 -20.21 12.66
N ARG A 408 2.48 -19.32 13.54
CA ARG A 408 3.02 -19.76 14.84
C ARG A 408 1.97 -20.03 15.93
N GLY A 409 0.70 -19.77 15.67
CA GLY A 409 -0.38 -20.05 16.62
C GLY A 409 -0.90 -21.48 16.47
N ARG A 410 -0.25 -22.47 17.11
CA ARG A 410 -0.77 -23.81 17.54
C ARG A 410 0.19 -25.01 17.44
N ALA A 411 1.49 -24.84 17.19
CA ALA A 411 2.40 -26.00 17.17
C ALA A 411 2.81 -26.55 18.56
N HIS A 412 2.17 -26.12 19.66
CA HIS A 412 2.41 -26.63 21.02
C HIS A 412 1.13 -27.21 21.65
N ILE A 413 0.45 -28.12 20.94
CA ILE A 413 -0.51 -29.05 21.56
C ILE A 413 -0.14 -30.44 21.06
N GLY A 414 0.47 -31.25 21.93
CA GLY A 414 0.87 -32.63 21.62
C GLY A 414 2.28 -33.01 22.04
N GLY A 415 2.72 -32.61 23.24
CA GLY A 415 3.86 -33.23 23.92
C GLY A 415 3.37 -33.87 25.20
N SER A 416 3.36 -35.21 25.24
CA SER A 416 3.06 -36.03 26.41
C SER A 416 3.90 -35.60 27.62
N PRO A 417 3.32 -35.49 28.84
CA PRO A 417 4.09 -35.33 30.05
C PRO A 417 4.59 -36.71 30.51
N SER A 418 5.76 -37.12 30.04
CA SER A 418 6.49 -38.24 30.63
C SER A 418 7.98 -38.06 30.45
N GLU A 419 8.70 -38.18 31.56
CA GLU A 419 10.14 -38.39 31.69
C GLU A 419 11.07 -37.20 31.43
N SER A 420 11.38 -36.48 32.51
CA SER A 420 12.77 -36.14 32.87
C SER A 420 12.83 -35.62 34.31
N SER A 421 12.63 -36.53 35.25
CA SER A 421 13.16 -36.44 36.61
C SER A 421 14.41 -37.33 36.64
N ALA A 422 15.60 -36.74 36.56
CA ALA A 422 16.84 -37.28 37.14
C ALA A 422 18.03 -36.38 36.78
N TYR A 423 18.95 -36.28 37.74
CA TYR A 423 20.27 -35.64 37.69
C TYR A 423 20.32 -34.13 37.92
N LEU A 424 20.41 -33.76 39.20
CA LEU A 424 21.62 -33.13 39.74
C LEU A 424 21.61 -33.30 41.27
N SER A 425 22.36 -34.32 41.73
CA SER A 425 22.83 -34.47 43.10
C SER A 425 24.27 -33.98 43.19
N ALA A 426 24.58 -33.28 44.28
CA ALA A 426 25.88 -32.96 44.92
C ALA A 426 25.90 -31.46 45.27
N THR A 427 26.16 -30.98 46.48
CA THR A 427 26.74 -31.62 47.68
C THR A 427 26.40 -30.71 48.87
N SER A 428 26.09 -31.33 50.01
CA SER A 428 25.99 -30.67 51.31
C SER A 428 27.36 -30.21 51.81
N LEU A 429 27.39 -29.06 52.49
CA LEU A 429 28.39 -28.74 53.51
C LEU A 429 27.69 -27.96 54.62
N ASP A 430 27.86 -28.49 55.83
CA ASP A 430 27.26 -28.07 57.09
C ASP A 430 27.82 -26.73 57.61
N PRO A 431 27.15 -26.12 58.61
CA PRO A 431 27.43 -24.78 59.11
C PRO A 431 28.44 -24.81 60.27
N THR A 432 29.30 -23.78 60.36
CA THR A 432 29.83 -23.24 61.63
C THR A 432 30.78 -22.08 61.32
N SER A 433 30.44 -20.87 61.77
CA SER A 433 31.40 -20.00 62.48
C SER A 433 30.72 -18.73 63.00
N THR A 434 30.75 -18.64 64.31
CA THR A 434 30.63 -17.46 65.17
C THR A 434 31.70 -16.42 64.86
N HIS A 435 31.32 -15.14 64.70
CA HIS A 435 32.11 -13.95 65.07
C HIS A 435 31.13 -12.78 65.27
N THR A 436 30.79 -12.42 66.51
CA THR A 436 31.42 -11.41 67.38
C THR A 436 31.39 -9.98 66.83
N THR A 437 30.59 -9.19 67.53
CA THR A 437 30.31 -7.75 67.49
C THR A 437 31.56 -6.86 67.48
N THR A 438 31.53 -5.78 66.70
CA THR A 438 32.15 -4.51 67.12
C THR A 438 31.41 -3.34 66.49
N THR A 439 30.73 -2.60 67.36
CA THR A 439 30.06 -1.32 67.14
C THR A 439 31.08 -0.20 66.96
N VAL A 440 30.95 0.58 65.88
CA VAL A 440 31.51 1.94 65.79
C VAL A 440 30.43 2.87 65.26
N SER A 441 29.91 3.69 66.16
CA SER A 441 28.98 4.78 65.92
C SER A 441 29.75 6.04 65.50
N GLY A 442 29.44 6.58 64.32
CA GLY A 442 29.86 7.92 63.91
C GLY A 442 28.70 8.59 63.15
N PRO A 443 28.27 9.82 63.52
CA PRO A 443 27.16 10.49 62.84
C PRO A 443 27.64 11.17 61.55
N PRO A 444 26.89 11.10 60.43
CA PRO A 444 27.11 11.96 59.28
C PRO A 444 26.41 13.32 59.44
N PRO A 445 26.89 14.37 58.76
CA PRO A 445 26.55 15.76 59.03
C PRO A 445 25.18 16.18 58.52
N SER A 446 24.55 17.07 59.29
CA SER A 446 23.31 17.78 59.01
C SER A 446 23.41 18.67 57.76
N THR A 447 22.69 18.32 56.71
CA THR A 447 22.36 19.23 55.60
C THR A 447 21.12 20.06 55.96
N HIS A 448 21.31 21.37 56.09
CA HIS A 448 20.23 22.34 56.21
C HIS A 448 19.41 22.36 54.91
N PHE A 449 18.15 21.92 54.99
CA PHE A 449 17.13 22.25 53.99
C PHE A 449 16.48 23.57 54.39
N LEU A 450 16.63 24.58 53.51
CA LEU A 450 15.83 25.79 53.50
C LEU A 450 14.38 25.42 53.21
N VAL A 451 13.53 25.54 54.22
CA VAL A 451 12.07 25.56 54.07
C VAL A 451 11.72 26.93 53.47
N LEU A 452 11.33 26.94 52.20
CA LEU A 452 10.65 28.08 51.60
C LEU A 452 9.17 27.96 51.98
N ASP A 453 8.75 28.79 52.92
CA ASP A 453 7.34 29.11 53.16
C ASP A 453 6.75 29.71 51.89
N CYS A 454 5.76 29.04 51.31
CA CYS A 454 4.90 29.63 50.30
C CYS A 454 3.73 30.31 51.03
N ASP A 455 3.81 31.64 51.11
CA ASP A 455 2.70 32.51 51.48
C ASP A 455 1.54 32.36 50.48
N ASP A 456 0.41 31.87 50.98
CA ASP A 456 -0.88 31.91 50.30
C ASP A 456 -1.39 33.36 50.25
N THR A 457 -1.15 34.05 49.13
CA THR A 457 -1.81 35.32 48.82
C THR A 457 -2.99 35.09 47.89
N GLU A 458 -4.20 35.18 48.47
CA GLU A 458 -5.47 35.24 47.76
C GLU A 458 -5.49 36.42 46.76
N HIS A 459 -5.50 36.09 45.47
CA HIS A 459 -5.86 37.04 44.42
C HIS A 459 -7.21 36.69 43.79
N ASN A 460 -8.22 37.38 44.33
CA ASN A 460 -9.55 37.63 43.78
C ASN A 460 -9.46 37.97 42.28
N THR A 461 -9.74 36.98 41.41
CA THR A 461 -9.89 37.20 39.97
C THR A 461 -11.36 37.10 39.56
N GLN A 462 -11.86 38.23 39.08
CA GLN A 462 -13.21 38.45 38.60
C GLN A 462 -13.60 37.44 37.50
N GLN A 463 -14.79 36.85 37.64
CA GLN A 463 -15.43 36.00 36.65
C GLN A 463 -15.72 36.76 35.34
N PRO A 464 -15.29 36.26 34.17
CA PRO A 464 -15.73 36.82 32.89
C PRO A 464 -17.14 36.32 32.52
N ARG A 465 -17.94 37.28 32.04
CA ARG A 465 -19.32 37.12 31.56
C ARG A 465 -19.48 35.95 30.58
N LYS A 466 -20.51 35.12 30.83
CA LYS A 466 -20.95 34.01 29.97
C LYS A 466 -21.37 34.51 28.58
N ALA A 467 -20.49 34.33 27.60
CA ALA A 467 -20.84 34.48 26.19
C ALA A 467 -21.71 33.31 25.69
N ASN A 468 -22.73 33.65 24.90
CA ASN A 468 -23.84 32.82 24.46
C ASN A 468 -23.38 31.64 23.55
N ASN A 469 -23.25 30.44 24.13
CA ASN A 469 -22.86 29.19 23.45
C ASN A 469 -24.01 28.49 22.69
N ARG A 470 -24.77 29.20 21.84
CA ARG A 470 -25.85 28.58 21.05
C ARG A 470 -25.40 27.64 19.91
N PRO A 471 -24.27 27.81 19.17
CA PRO A 471 -23.94 26.92 18.07
C PRO A 471 -23.39 25.54 18.51
N ARG A 472 -22.88 25.41 19.75
CA ARG A 472 -22.37 24.13 20.28
C ARG A 472 -23.47 23.12 20.63
N ARG A 473 -24.71 23.57 20.85
CA ARG A 473 -25.84 22.66 21.14
C ARG A 473 -26.27 21.88 19.90
N ILE A 474 -26.29 22.51 18.73
CA ILE A 474 -26.74 21.87 17.47
C ILE A 474 -25.79 20.73 17.08
N ILE A 475 -24.48 20.94 17.15
CA ILE A 475 -23.47 19.91 16.83
C ILE A 475 -23.58 18.72 17.78
N LYS A 476 -23.81 18.94 19.08
CA LYS A 476 -23.98 17.84 20.05
C LYS A 476 -25.23 17.02 19.77
N THR A 477 -26.35 17.64 19.40
CA THR A 477 -27.58 16.92 19.02
C THR A 477 -27.41 16.11 17.73
N THR A 478 -26.71 16.63 16.72
CA THR A 478 -26.45 15.89 15.48
C THR A 478 -25.52 14.70 15.72
N LEU A 479 -24.48 14.88 16.54
CA LEU A 479 -23.56 13.79 16.92
C LEU A 479 -24.26 12.69 17.74
N HIS A 480 -25.21 13.08 18.59
CA HIS A 480 -25.99 12.12 19.39
C HIS A 480 -26.96 11.33 18.52
N ARG A 481 -27.62 11.95 17.53
CA ARG A 481 -28.47 11.24 16.56
C ARG A 481 -27.66 10.30 15.66
N LEU A 482 -26.45 10.69 15.25
CA LEU A 482 -25.52 9.82 14.52
C LEU A 482 -25.08 8.62 15.37
N LYS A 483 -24.80 8.80 16.66
CA LYS A 483 -24.54 7.69 17.59
C LYS A 483 -25.74 6.76 17.74
N SER A 484 -26.96 7.28 17.77
CA SER A 484 -28.18 6.48 17.85
C SER A 484 -28.43 5.67 16.57
N ILE A 485 -28.19 6.25 15.38
CA ILE A 485 -28.29 5.53 14.09
C ILE A 485 -27.20 4.46 13.99
N LEU A 486 -25.96 4.76 14.41
CA LEU A 486 -24.88 3.78 14.50
C LEU A 486 -25.14 2.69 15.55
N ALA A 487 -25.92 2.98 16.59
CA ALA A 487 -26.37 1.99 17.58
C ALA A 487 -27.49 1.09 17.03
N ILE A 488 -28.32 1.57 16.10
CA ILE A 488 -29.30 0.73 15.38
C ILE A 488 -28.58 -0.17 14.36
N LEU A 489 -27.50 0.30 13.76
CA LEU A 489 -26.56 -0.52 12.97
C LEU A 489 -25.63 -1.38 13.83
N SER A 490 -25.71 -1.31 15.17
CA SER A 490 -24.93 -2.18 16.04
C SER A 490 -25.52 -3.59 15.96
N TRP A 491 -24.80 -4.44 15.23
CA TRP A 491 -25.10 -5.84 14.98
C TRP A 491 -25.50 -6.62 16.25
N PRO A 492 -26.30 -7.70 16.10
CA PRO A 492 -26.87 -8.45 17.22
C PRO A 492 -25.80 -8.84 18.25
N ARG A 493 -26.08 -8.55 19.53
CA ARG A 493 -25.17 -8.84 20.66
C ARG A 493 -24.77 -10.32 20.77
N SER A 494 -25.49 -11.25 20.13
CA SER A 494 -25.16 -12.69 20.13
C SER A 494 -23.99 -13.09 19.23
N ILE A 495 -23.54 -12.23 18.29
CA ILE A 495 -22.34 -12.50 17.48
C ILE A 495 -21.06 -11.99 18.18
N LYS A 496 -21.19 -11.25 19.30
CA LYS A 496 -20.04 -10.68 20.03
C LYS A 496 -18.96 -11.71 20.39
N PRO A 497 -19.24 -12.93 20.87
CA PRO A 497 -18.18 -13.88 21.24
C PRO A 497 -17.38 -14.36 20.02
N PHE A 498 -18.06 -14.59 18.90
CA PHE A 498 -17.41 -14.86 17.62
C PHE A 498 -16.57 -13.65 17.22
N LEU A 499 -17.10 -12.42 17.33
CA LEU A 499 -16.41 -11.16 16.98
C LEU A 499 -15.29 -10.70 17.91
N THR A 500 -15.25 -11.15 19.16
CA THR A 500 -14.31 -10.64 20.17
C THR A 500 -12.99 -11.39 20.22
N ASP A 501 -12.95 -12.66 19.77
CA ASP A 501 -11.70 -13.41 19.61
C ASP A 501 -11.26 -13.55 18.15
N HIS A 502 -11.63 -12.55 17.32
CA HIS A 502 -11.23 -12.36 15.92
C HIS A 502 -9.75 -12.01 15.71
N ARG A 503 -8.87 -12.52 16.57
CA ARG A 503 -7.43 -12.28 16.53
C ARG A 503 -6.70 -13.28 15.64
N THR A 504 -7.42 -14.07 14.84
CA THR A 504 -6.81 -15.06 13.96
C THR A 504 -6.14 -14.36 12.77
N PRO A 505 -4.92 -14.76 12.39
CA PRO A 505 -4.24 -14.25 11.19
C PRO A 505 -5.11 -14.32 9.92
N ILE A 506 -6.03 -15.28 9.86
CA ILE A 506 -7.00 -15.49 8.77
C ILE A 506 -7.94 -14.30 8.61
N PHE A 507 -8.44 -13.70 9.69
CA PHE A 507 -9.34 -12.55 9.60
C PHE A 507 -8.66 -11.36 8.90
N HIS A 508 -7.43 -11.04 9.31
CA HIS A 508 -6.65 -9.96 8.68
C HIS A 508 -6.29 -10.27 7.23
N LEU A 509 -6.08 -11.55 6.90
CA LEU A 509 -5.88 -11.98 5.53
C LEU A 509 -7.15 -11.76 4.67
N LEU A 510 -8.31 -12.22 5.13
CA LEU A 510 -9.59 -11.99 4.42
C LEU A 510 -9.88 -10.50 4.26
N LEU A 511 -9.61 -9.73 5.32
CA LEU A 511 -9.76 -8.29 5.31
C LEU A 511 -8.84 -7.62 4.29
N ALA A 512 -7.59 -8.05 4.17
CA ALA A 512 -6.62 -7.54 3.20
C ALA A 512 -6.91 -7.95 1.75
N THR A 513 -7.54 -9.10 1.53
CA THR A 513 -7.94 -9.58 0.20
C THR A 513 -9.13 -8.78 -0.35
N LEU A 514 -10.00 -8.25 0.51
CA LEU A 514 -11.24 -7.58 0.11
C LEU A 514 -11.03 -6.37 -0.83
N PRO A 515 -10.12 -5.40 -0.55
CA PRO A 515 -9.79 -4.33 -1.50
C PRO A 515 -9.37 -4.81 -2.88
N VAL A 516 -8.59 -5.90 -2.94
CA VAL A 516 -8.10 -6.45 -4.21
C VAL A 516 -9.26 -7.07 -4.99
N LEU A 517 -10.15 -7.82 -4.31
CA LEU A 517 -11.35 -8.37 -4.92
C LEU A 517 -12.31 -7.29 -5.41
N ILE A 518 -12.53 -6.22 -4.64
CA ILE A 518 -13.36 -5.09 -5.08
C ILE A 518 -12.82 -4.52 -6.40
N GLY A 519 -11.52 -4.28 -6.49
CA GLY A 519 -10.91 -3.75 -7.72
C GLY A 519 -11.04 -4.69 -8.92
N VAL A 520 -10.72 -5.98 -8.75
CA VAL A 520 -10.80 -6.99 -9.83
C VAL A 520 -12.24 -7.23 -10.27
N LEU A 521 -13.18 -7.43 -9.34
CA LEU A 521 -14.57 -7.70 -9.66
C LEU A 521 -15.25 -6.49 -10.29
N SER A 522 -14.92 -5.28 -9.84
CA SER A 522 -15.49 -4.05 -10.41
C SER A 522 -14.95 -3.79 -11.81
N GLY A 523 -13.65 -3.95 -12.04
CA GLY A 523 -13.10 -3.82 -13.39
C GLY A 523 -13.52 -4.96 -14.32
N GLY A 524 -13.67 -6.18 -13.81
CA GLY A 524 -14.24 -7.31 -14.57
C GLY A 524 -15.71 -7.10 -14.92
N GLY A 525 -16.52 -6.59 -13.99
CA GLY A 525 -17.91 -6.22 -14.24
C GLY A 525 -18.05 -5.09 -15.25
N LEU A 526 -17.17 -4.09 -15.19
CA LEU A 526 -17.12 -3.01 -16.19
C LEU A 526 -16.75 -3.57 -17.57
N LEU A 527 -15.78 -4.48 -17.66
CA LEU A 527 -15.44 -5.15 -18.91
C LEU A 527 -16.58 -6.01 -19.46
N PHE A 528 -17.34 -6.66 -18.59
CA PHE A 528 -18.48 -7.48 -18.98
C PHE A 528 -19.58 -6.63 -19.61
N LEU A 529 -19.83 -5.44 -19.06
CA LEU A 529 -20.79 -4.49 -19.64
C LEU A 529 -20.25 -3.79 -20.89
N ALA A 530 -18.93 -3.59 -20.98
CA ALA A 530 -18.30 -2.97 -22.14
C ALA A 530 -18.18 -3.93 -23.35
N ALA A 531 -18.13 -5.24 -23.09
CA ALA A 531 -18.11 -6.26 -24.12
C ALA A 531 -19.52 -6.79 -24.34
N GLU A 532 -20.20 -6.31 -25.39
CA GLU A 532 -21.55 -6.76 -25.75
C GLU A 532 -21.66 -8.29 -25.94
N ALA A 533 -20.55 -8.93 -26.29
CA ALA A 533 -20.45 -10.38 -26.46
C ALA A 533 -20.13 -11.16 -25.15
N GLY A 534 -20.08 -10.50 -23.99
CA GLY A 534 -19.78 -11.13 -22.70
C GLY A 534 -18.28 -11.37 -22.46
N TRP A 535 -17.88 -12.63 -22.18
CA TRP A 535 -16.51 -12.96 -21.80
C TRP A 535 -15.52 -12.72 -22.95
N SER A 536 -14.49 -11.94 -22.66
CA SER A 536 -13.43 -11.57 -23.62
C SER A 536 -12.05 -11.93 -23.08
N CYS A 537 -11.02 -11.86 -23.93
CA CYS A 537 -9.62 -12.06 -23.51
C CYS A 537 -9.17 -11.13 -22.37
N ARG A 538 -9.79 -9.94 -22.25
CA ARG A 538 -9.51 -9.02 -21.14
C ARG A 538 -9.99 -9.59 -19.80
N HIS A 539 -11.06 -10.38 -19.78
CA HIS A 539 -11.50 -11.07 -18.56
C HIS A 539 -10.49 -12.13 -18.13
N ILE A 540 -9.90 -12.85 -19.10
CA ILE A 540 -8.81 -13.80 -18.84
C ILE A 540 -7.65 -13.09 -18.17
N LEU A 541 -7.26 -11.90 -18.63
CA LEU A 541 -6.23 -11.09 -17.98
C LEU A 541 -6.56 -10.84 -16.49
N PHE A 542 -7.80 -10.50 -16.15
CA PHE A 542 -8.20 -10.21 -14.77
C PHE A 542 -8.17 -11.47 -13.89
N VAL A 543 -8.59 -12.60 -14.44
CA VAL A 543 -8.47 -13.91 -13.77
C VAL A 543 -7.00 -14.26 -13.57
N VAL A 544 -6.14 -14.06 -14.58
CA VAL A 544 -4.70 -14.29 -14.49
C VAL A 544 -4.05 -13.37 -13.44
N LEU A 545 -4.42 -12.09 -13.38
CA LEU A 545 -3.92 -11.16 -12.37
C LEU A 545 -4.33 -11.59 -10.95
N LEU A 546 -5.61 -11.91 -10.74
CA LEU A 546 -6.10 -12.36 -9.44
C LEU A 546 -5.44 -13.67 -9.01
N THR A 547 -5.38 -14.65 -9.90
CA THR A 547 -4.71 -15.93 -9.65
C THR A 547 -3.22 -15.74 -9.38
N ALA A 548 -2.53 -14.85 -10.09
CA ALA A 548 -1.14 -14.52 -9.85
C ALA A 548 -0.93 -13.92 -8.45
N TRP A 549 -1.79 -13.00 -8.00
CA TRP A 549 -1.73 -12.44 -6.64
C TRP A 549 -2.01 -13.50 -5.55
N LEU A 550 -3.01 -14.34 -5.74
CA LEU A 550 -3.33 -15.43 -4.80
C LEU A 550 -2.23 -16.50 -4.77
N ALA A 551 -1.67 -16.87 -5.92
CA ALA A 551 -0.53 -17.77 -6.02
C ALA A 551 0.71 -17.16 -5.36
N SER A 552 0.95 -15.87 -5.57
CA SER A 552 2.04 -15.13 -4.95
C SER A 552 1.99 -15.20 -3.42
N LEU A 553 0.82 -14.90 -2.84
CA LEU A 553 0.55 -15.05 -1.42
C LEU A 553 0.76 -16.49 -0.94
N SER A 554 0.21 -17.46 -1.67
CA SER A 554 0.25 -18.88 -1.33
C SER A 554 1.68 -19.42 -1.34
N LEU A 555 2.49 -19.04 -2.33
CA LEU A 555 3.91 -19.41 -2.43
C LEU A 555 4.71 -18.86 -1.24
N SER A 556 4.47 -17.60 -0.85
CA SER A 556 5.11 -17.03 0.34
C SER A 556 4.69 -17.74 1.62
N ALA A 557 3.40 -18.09 1.76
CA ALA A 557 2.90 -18.85 2.91
C ALA A 557 3.47 -20.27 2.97
N LEU A 558 3.49 -20.98 1.83
CA LEU A 558 4.00 -22.33 1.70
C LEU A 558 5.50 -22.40 1.99
N PHE A 559 6.31 -21.52 1.38
CA PHE A 559 7.75 -21.48 1.62
C PHE A 559 8.06 -21.29 3.10
N TYR A 560 7.29 -20.43 3.77
CA TYR A 560 7.43 -20.22 5.21
C TYR A 560 6.97 -21.41 6.05
N ALA A 561 5.84 -22.04 5.69
CA ALA A 561 5.37 -23.25 6.35
C ALA A 561 6.40 -24.39 6.23
N CYS A 562 7.04 -24.54 5.06
CA CYS A 562 8.13 -25.51 4.86
C CYS A 562 9.34 -25.24 5.78
N ILE A 563 9.68 -23.97 6.06
CA ILE A 563 10.72 -23.64 7.05
C ILE A 563 10.27 -24.03 8.47
N ILE A 564 9.02 -23.75 8.83
CA ILE A 564 8.49 -24.08 10.17
C ILE A 564 8.42 -25.59 10.40
N TRP A 565 7.93 -26.34 9.41
CA TRP A 565 7.80 -27.80 9.47
C TRP A 565 9.14 -28.53 9.33
N GLY A 566 10.25 -27.81 9.24
CA GLY A 566 11.58 -28.41 9.14
C GLY A 566 11.88 -29.07 7.79
N ILE A 567 11.01 -28.88 6.78
CA ILE A 567 11.25 -29.33 5.40
C ILE A 567 12.45 -28.59 4.81
N PHE A 568 12.58 -27.29 5.10
CA PHE A 568 13.78 -26.52 4.78
C PHE A 568 14.63 -26.25 6.03
N PRO A 569 15.97 -26.27 5.92
CA PRO A 569 16.82 -25.98 7.06
C PRO A 569 16.66 -24.53 7.50
N LYS A 570 16.81 -24.25 8.81
CA LYS A 570 16.63 -22.90 9.37
C LYS A 570 17.49 -21.82 8.71
N SER A 571 18.62 -22.19 8.09
CA SER A 571 19.45 -21.28 7.29
C SER A 571 18.69 -20.64 6.12
N TRP A 572 17.64 -21.30 5.61
CA TRP A 572 16.75 -20.80 4.54
C TRP A 572 15.83 -19.68 4.98
N GLN A 573 15.71 -19.41 6.28
CA GLN A 573 15.04 -18.20 6.77
C GLN A 573 15.71 -16.92 6.24
N LYS A 574 17.01 -16.98 5.89
CA LYS A 574 17.69 -15.87 5.20
C LYS A 574 17.24 -15.76 3.73
N TRP A 575 17.02 -16.88 3.07
CA TRP A 575 16.61 -16.95 1.67
C TRP A 575 15.13 -16.64 1.44
N HIS A 576 14.26 -16.90 2.42
CA HIS A 576 12.83 -16.59 2.34
C HIS A 576 12.55 -15.15 1.92
N TRP A 577 13.27 -14.19 2.50
CA TRP A 577 13.08 -12.79 2.13
C TRP A 577 13.46 -12.51 0.67
N TYR A 578 14.61 -13.02 0.21
CA TYR A 578 15.04 -12.86 -1.18
C TYR A 578 14.05 -13.52 -2.15
N PHE A 579 13.53 -14.69 -1.79
CA PHE A 579 12.51 -15.38 -2.57
C PHE A 579 11.24 -14.54 -2.71
N CYS A 580 10.68 -14.07 -1.58
CA CYS A 580 9.51 -13.19 -1.59
C CYS A 580 9.75 -11.92 -2.40
N PHE A 581 10.90 -11.27 -2.17
CA PHE A 581 11.30 -10.05 -2.86
C PHE A 581 11.36 -10.23 -4.37
N TRP A 582 12.12 -11.21 -4.86
CA TRP A 582 12.30 -11.42 -6.30
C TRP A 582 11.01 -11.87 -6.99
N LYS A 583 10.23 -12.74 -6.35
CA LYS A 583 8.90 -13.13 -6.84
C LYS A 583 8.01 -11.91 -7.03
N ASP A 584 7.89 -11.06 -6.01
CA ASP A 584 6.97 -9.92 -6.03
C ASP A 584 7.47 -8.79 -6.92
N LEU A 585 8.79 -8.64 -7.06
CA LEU A 585 9.40 -7.74 -8.03
C LEU A 585 9.08 -8.16 -9.47
N ILE A 586 9.27 -9.43 -9.81
CA ILE A 586 8.99 -9.97 -11.16
C ILE A 586 7.50 -9.86 -11.46
N LEU A 587 6.64 -10.29 -10.53
CA LEU A 587 5.19 -10.18 -10.71
C LEU A 587 4.75 -8.73 -10.84
N GLY A 588 5.22 -7.84 -9.96
CA GLY A 588 4.88 -6.42 -10.00
C GLY A 588 5.29 -5.73 -11.30
N ALA A 589 6.50 -6.00 -11.79
CA ALA A 589 6.99 -5.47 -13.06
C ALA A 589 6.15 -5.99 -14.24
N THR A 590 5.89 -7.30 -14.28
CA THR A 590 5.06 -7.93 -15.32
C THR A 590 3.65 -7.34 -15.34
N ILE A 591 3.01 -7.22 -14.17
CA ILE A 591 1.66 -6.64 -14.04
C ILE A 591 1.65 -5.18 -14.53
N LEU A 592 2.65 -4.38 -14.13
CA LEU A 592 2.74 -2.99 -14.57
C LEU A 592 2.88 -2.90 -16.09
N VAL A 593 3.75 -3.72 -16.70
CA VAL A 593 3.88 -3.80 -18.17
C VAL A 593 2.55 -4.17 -18.81
N PHE A 594 1.84 -5.18 -18.29
CA PHE A 594 0.52 -5.56 -18.82
C PHE A 594 -0.52 -4.44 -18.70
N VAL A 595 -0.56 -3.73 -17.57
CA VAL A 595 -1.45 -2.58 -17.39
C VAL A 595 -1.09 -1.47 -18.37
N CYS A 596 0.20 -1.15 -18.55
CA CYS A 596 0.67 -0.16 -19.52
C CYS A 596 0.30 -0.55 -20.95
N LEU A 597 0.53 -1.80 -21.35
CA LEU A 597 0.16 -2.31 -22.68
C LEU A 597 -1.36 -2.26 -22.89
N THR A 598 -2.15 -2.58 -21.86
CA THR A 598 -3.61 -2.47 -21.91
C THR A 598 -4.06 -1.02 -22.03
N ALA A 599 -3.49 -0.12 -21.24
CA ALA A 599 -3.80 1.31 -21.28
C ALA A 599 -3.40 1.96 -22.61
N ALA A 600 -2.28 1.52 -23.19
CA ALA A 600 -1.85 1.91 -24.53
C ALA A 600 -2.73 1.38 -25.67
N GLY A 601 -3.68 0.49 -25.37
CA GLY A 601 -4.56 -0.11 -26.35
C GLY A 601 -3.92 -1.25 -27.16
N PHE A 602 -2.81 -1.83 -26.72
CA PHE A 602 -2.17 -2.96 -27.42
C PHE A 602 -3.15 -4.12 -27.64
N PHE A 603 -3.98 -4.41 -26.62
CA PHE A 603 -5.03 -5.44 -26.68
C PHE A 603 -6.29 -5.04 -27.47
N ASN A 604 -6.30 -3.85 -28.05
CA ASN A 604 -7.39 -3.35 -28.89
C ASN A 604 -7.02 -3.36 -30.38
N SER A 605 -5.80 -3.76 -30.72
CA SER A 605 -5.35 -3.93 -32.10
C SER A 605 -5.94 -5.19 -32.74
N CYS A 606 -6.07 -5.21 -34.07
CA CYS A 606 -6.41 -6.42 -34.83
C CYS A 606 -5.37 -7.56 -34.65
N SER A 607 -4.21 -7.24 -34.06
CA SER A 607 -3.12 -8.17 -33.71
C SER A 607 -3.24 -8.73 -32.28
N CYS A 608 -4.34 -8.49 -31.59
CA CYS A 608 -4.55 -8.99 -30.24
C CYS A 608 -4.45 -10.53 -30.21
N TRP A 609 -3.62 -11.07 -29.30
CA TRP A 609 -3.37 -12.50 -29.11
C TRP A 609 -4.63 -13.36 -28.99
N ALA A 610 -5.72 -12.77 -28.48
CA ALA A 610 -7.03 -13.39 -28.42
C ALA A 610 -7.50 -13.94 -29.77
N ARG A 611 -7.16 -13.23 -30.86
CA ARG A 611 -7.43 -13.67 -32.23
C ARG A 611 -6.85 -15.06 -32.48
N GLU A 612 -5.57 -15.26 -32.19
CA GLU A 612 -4.88 -16.52 -32.47
C GLU A 612 -5.47 -17.65 -31.64
N MET A 613 -5.77 -17.35 -30.38
CA MET A 613 -6.37 -18.32 -29.45
C MET A 613 -7.77 -18.76 -29.89
N PHE A 614 -8.60 -17.84 -30.40
CA PHE A 614 -9.95 -18.15 -30.88
C PHE A 614 -9.99 -18.67 -32.32
N ALA A 615 -9.02 -18.31 -33.16
CA ALA A 615 -8.91 -18.82 -34.52
C ALA A 615 -8.78 -20.35 -34.56
N HIS A 616 -8.11 -20.95 -33.56
CA HIS A 616 -8.03 -22.41 -33.44
C HIS A 616 -9.34 -23.07 -33.05
N LEU A 617 -10.14 -22.44 -32.18
CA LEU A 617 -11.47 -22.96 -31.79
C LEU A 617 -12.47 -22.87 -32.95
N ASP A 618 -12.27 -21.89 -33.84
CA ASP A 618 -13.09 -21.67 -35.02
C ASP A 618 -12.73 -22.61 -36.20
N ALA A 619 -11.51 -23.13 -36.25
CA ALA A 619 -11.08 -24.09 -37.27
C ALA A 619 -11.90 -25.41 -37.21
N GLU A 620 -12.47 -25.75 -36.05
CA GLU A 620 -13.34 -26.92 -35.88
C GLU A 620 -14.82 -26.62 -36.20
N GLY A 621 -15.19 -25.36 -36.43
CA GLY A 621 -16.60 -24.95 -36.40
C GLY A 621 -17.02 -23.83 -37.35
N ASN A 622 -16.42 -23.64 -38.52
CA ASN A 622 -16.91 -22.77 -39.61
C ASN A 622 -17.37 -21.34 -39.21
N ARG A 623 -16.92 -20.81 -38.06
CA ARG A 623 -17.19 -19.44 -37.62
C ARG A 623 -15.98 -18.61 -37.96
N THR A 624 -16.20 -17.46 -38.58
CA THR A 624 -15.11 -16.52 -38.83
C THR A 624 -14.99 -15.60 -37.62
N PRO A 625 -13.79 -15.42 -37.05
CA PRO A 625 -13.61 -14.48 -35.96
C PRO A 625 -13.92 -13.07 -36.46
N TYR A 626 -14.68 -12.32 -35.65
CA TYR A 626 -15.12 -10.97 -35.96
C TYR A 626 -14.73 -10.01 -34.83
N VAL A 627 -14.52 -8.75 -35.20
CA VAL A 627 -14.26 -7.64 -34.29
C VAL A 627 -15.52 -6.78 -34.28
N VAL A 628 -16.10 -6.59 -33.09
CA VAL A 628 -17.22 -5.68 -32.90
C VAL A 628 -16.68 -4.25 -32.92
N LEU A 629 -17.07 -3.47 -33.92
CA LEU A 629 -16.88 -2.03 -33.92
C LEU A 629 -17.98 -1.44 -33.05
N ASN A 630 -17.69 -1.33 -31.76
CA ASN A 630 -18.68 -0.91 -30.77
C ASN A 630 -19.00 0.58 -30.96
N VAL A 631 -20.10 0.87 -31.65
CA VAL A 631 -20.67 2.22 -31.82
C VAL A 631 -22.12 2.27 -31.35
N ASP A 632 -22.52 1.26 -30.58
CA ASP A 632 -23.89 1.05 -30.17
C ASP A 632 -24.32 2.14 -29.18
N GLU A 633 -25.56 2.61 -29.33
CA GLU A 633 -26.22 3.49 -28.36
C GLU A 633 -26.22 2.87 -26.95
N LEU A 634 -26.15 1.53 -26.88
CA LEU A 634 -25.99 0.77 -25.66
C LEU A 634 -24.67 1.09 -24.95
N TYR A 635 -23.53 1.11 -25.66
CA TYR A 635 -22.24 1.47 -25.07
C TYR A 635 -22.25 2.90 -24.53
N ILE A 636 -22.82 3.84 -25.30
CA ILE A 636 -22.96 5.24 -24.88
C ILE A 636 -23.83 5.33 -23.61
N ARG A 637 -24.94 4.60 -23.55
CA ARG A 637 -25.79 4.50 -22.35
C ARG A 637 -25.02 3.94 -21.15
N HIS A 638 -24.27 2.84 -21.32
CA HIS A 638 -23.47 2.25 -20.27
C HIS A 638 -22.37 3.22 -19.79
N ASN A 639 -21.72 3.92 -20.72
CA ASN A 639 -20.68 4.89 -20.44
C ASN A 639 -21.19 6.09 -19.62
N HIS A 640 -22.41 6.58 -19.91
CA HIS A 640 -22.98 7.70 -19.15
C HIS A 640 -23.61 7.31 -17.81
N ARG A 641 -24.11 6.08 -17.66
CA ARG A 641 -24.90 5.69 -16.49
C ARG A 641 -24.25 4.62 -15.62
N GLU A 642 -23.81 3.53 -16.23
CA GLU A 642 -23.42 2.33 -15.49
C GLU A 642 -21.94 2.33 -15.13
N PHE A 643 -21.05 2.72 -16.05
CA PHE A 643 -19.61 2.79 -15.77
C PHE A 643 -19.28 3.77 -14.62
N PRO A 644 -19.82 5.01 -14.58
CA PRO A 644 -19.58 5.92 -13.47
C PRO A 644 -20.15 5.38 -12.15
N GLY A 645 -21.26 4.64 -12.21
CA GLY A 645 -21.87 3.98 -11.05
C GLY A 645 -20.97 2.87 -10.47
N ILE A 646 -20.41 2.02 -11.33
CA ILE A 646 -19.49 0.94 -10.92
C ILE A 646 -18.20 1.51 -10.35
N VAL A 647 -17.59 2.47 -11.06
CA VAL A 647 -16.37 3.14 -10.58
C VAL A 647 -16.64 3.90 -9.28
N SER A 648 -17.77 4.61 -9.26
CA SER A 648 -18.46 5.21 -8.12
C SER A 648 -18.38 4.36 -6.86
N GLY A 649 -19.07 3.23 -6.97
CA GLY A 649 -19.24 2.24 -5.92
C GLY A 649 -17.93 1.57 -5.52
N ALA A 650 -17.05 1.26 -6.48
CA ALA A 650 -15.75 0.65 -6.20
C ALA A 650 -14.89 1.58 -5.34
N VAL A 651 -14.70 2.84 -5.75
CA VAL A 651 -13.93 3.83 -4.99
C VAL A 651 -14.54 4.09 -3.62
N ALA A 652 -15.87 4.27 -3.55
CA ALA A 652 -16.57 4.45 -2.29
C ALA A 652 -16.38 3.25 -1.35
N ALA A 653 -16.47 2.02 -1.85
CA ALA A 653 -16.26 0.80 -1.07
C ALA A 653 -14.82 0.72 -0.52
N GLN A 654 -13.80 1.13 -1.31
CA GLN A 654 -12.41 1.20 -0.83
C GLN A 654 -12.23 2.24 0.28
N ILE A 655 -12.84 3.41 0.16
CA ILE A 655 -12.79 4.46 1.19
C ILE A 655 -13.50 4.00 2.47
N VAL A 656 -14.69 3.42 2.34
CA VAL A 656 -15.46 2.87 3.47
C VAL A 656 -14.67 1.77 4.17
N TRP A 657 -14.07 0.83 3.42
CA TRP A 657 -13.21 -0.20 3.96
C TRP A 657 -12.05 0.40 4.75
N THR A 658 -11.37 1.41 4.19
CA THR A 658 -10.23 2.07 4.83
C THR A 658 -10.65 2.77 6.12
N ALA A 659 -11.72 3.55 6.05
CA ALA A 659 -12.28 4.25 7.20
C ALA A 659 -12.69 3.26 8.30
N TRP A 660 -13.27 2.12 7.92
CA TRP A 660 -13.64 1.06 8.86
C TRP A 660 -12.41 0.41 9.52
N VAL A 661 -11.34 0.09 8.77
CA VAL A 661 -10.09 -0.46 9.32
C VAL A 661 -9.45 0.52 10.30
N VAL A 662 -9.35 1.80 9.93
CA VAL A 662 -8.77 2.85 10.79
C VAL A 662 -9.65 3.07 12.02
N TRP A 663 -10.96 3.17 11.87
CA TRP A 663 -11.90 3.33 12.98
C TRP A 663 -11.83 2.16 13.96
N ARG A 664 -11.76 0.93 13.46
CA ARG A 664 -11.66 -0.27 14.30
C ARG A 664 -10.37 -0.31 15.12
N ASN A 665 -9.30 0.28 14.59
CA ASN A 665 -7.96 0.34 15.19
C ASN A 665 -7.60 1.76 15.64
N TRP A 666 -8.61 2.57 16.00
CA TRP A 666 -8.44 3.99 16.29
C TRP A 666 -7.45 4.26 17.43
N GLU A 667 -7.46 3.43 18.47
CA GLU A 667 -6.50 3.56 19.58
C GLU A 667 -5.07 3.31 19.10
N GLY A 668 -4.82 2.25 18.32
CA GLY A 668 -3.49 1.98 17.75
C GLY A 668 -3.02 3.06 16.76
N TYR A 669 -3.96 3.71 16.06
CA TYR A 669 -3.70 4.88 15.22
C TYR A 669 -3.27 6.09 16.07
N LEU A 670 -3.98 6.40 17.16
CA LEU A 670 -3.68 7.53 18.05
C LEU A 670 -2.37 7.39 18.82
N VAL A 671 -1.90 6.16 19.09
CA VAL A 671 -0.68 5.92 19.88
C VAL A 671 0.54 6.63 19.31
N LEU A 672 0.68 6.68 17.99
CA LEU A 672 1.87 7.23 17.32
C LEU A 672 1.59 8.51 16.53
N ARG A 673 0.32 8.92 16.43
CA ARG A 673 -0.12 10.15 15.78
C ARG A 673 -0.51 11.18 16.83
N TRP A 674 0.51 11.74 17.48
CA TRP A 674 0.29 12.77 18.48
C TRP A 674 0.01 14.09 17.76
N GLY A 675 -1.19 14.63 17.98
CA GLY A 675 -1.48 15.98 17.54
C GLY A 675 -0.53 16.99 18.19
N GLU A 676 -0.28 18.09 17.50
CA GLU A 676 0.63 19.16 17.96
C GLU A 676 0.35 19.59 19.41
N LYS A 677 -0.92 19.77 19.76
CA LYS A 677 -1.33 20.13 21.13
C LYS A 677 -0.90 19.11 22.18
N THR A 678 -0.94 17.81 21.85
CA THR A 678 -0.51 16.74 22.76
C THR A 678 1.02 16.77 22.91
N ARG A 679 1.74 16.96 21.81
CA ARG A 679 3.20 17.11 21.82
C ARG A 679 3.64 18.31 22.66
N GLN A 680 3.04 19.48 22.42
CA GLN A 680 3.26 20.69 23.21
C GLN A 680 2.89 20.52 24.69
N ALA A 681 1.83 19.76 25.00
CA ALA A 681 1.46 19.50 26.40
C ALA A 681 2.51 18.63 27.11
N VAL A 682 2.98 17.56 26.47
CA VAL A 682 4.04 16.70 27.03
C VAL A 682 5.38 17.45 27.09
N TRP A 683 5.69 18.28 26.10
CA TRP A 683 6.87 19.14 26.10
C TRP A 683 6.85 20.10 27.30
N ARG A 684 5.75 20.83 27.52
CA ARG A 684 5.60 21.74 28.68
C ARG A 684 5.65 21.00 30.02
N GLU A 685 5.15 19.77 30.06
CA GLU A 685 5.25 18.93 31.26
C GLU A 685 6.70 18.51 31.55
N LEU A 686 7.51 18.26 30.52
CA LEU A 686 8.90 17.83 30.65
C LEU A 686 9.88 18.97 30.97
N TYR A 687 9.68 20.14 30.36
CA TYR A 687 10.65 21.24 30.40
C TYR A 687 10.13 22.47 31.16
N GLY A 688 8.92 22.40 31.70
CA GLY A 688 8.24 23.52 32.34
C GLY A 688 7.64 24.52 31.34
N PRO A 689 6.77 25.43 31.81
CA PRO A 689 6.09 26.41 30.96
C PRO A 689 7.01 27.51 30.39
N GLY A 690 8.22 27.67 30.94
CA GLY A 690 9.09 28.83 30.62
C GLY A 690 9.98 28.70 29.38
N ILE A 691 10.18 27.50 28.82
CA ILE A 691 11.24 27.27 27.81
C ILE A 691 10.73 27.35 26.35
N GLY A 692 9.41 27.47 26.10
CA GLY A 692 8.85 27.38 24.75
C GLY A 692 7.95 28.52 24.28
N ASP A 693 7.34 29.29 25.20
CA ASP A 693 6.35 30.29 24.80
C ASP A 693 7.00 31.52 24.14
N GLU A 694 8.22 31.90 24.49
CA GLU A 694 8.88 33.08 23.91
C GLU A 694 9.24 32.89 22.42
N ASP A 695 9.74 31.72 22.04
CA ASP A 695 10.12 31.42 20.65
C ASP A 695 8.90 31.17 19.73
N GLU A 696 7.83 30.54 20.23
CA GLU A 696 6.60 30.33 19.44
C GLU A 696 5.84 31.65 19.20
N ILE A 697 5.89 32.57 20.16
CA ILE A 697 5.36 33.93 20.00
C ILE A 697 6.06 34.62 18.83
N ASP A 698 7.38 34.46 18.68
CA ASP A 698 8.12 35.15 17.62
C ASP A 698 7.82 34.60 16.23
N VAL A 699 7.71 33.28 16.05
CA VAL A 699 7.33 32.68 14.76
C VAL A 699 5.91 33.08 14.34
N ARG A 700 4.94 33.10 15.27
CA ARG A 700 3.58 33.61 14.97
C ARG A 700 3.56 35.11 14.75
N SER A 701 4.45 35.87 15.39
CA SER A 701 4.65 37.29 15.10
C SER A 701 5.16 37.45 13.67
N TRP A 702 6.11 36.62 13.26
CA TRP A 702 6.73 36.64 11.94
C TRP A 702 5.73 36.26 10.83
N PHE A 703 4.93 35.21 11.00
CA PHE A 703 3.86 34.88 10.06
C PHE A 703 2.77 35.97 9.98
N ARG A 704 2.44 36.64 11.09
CA ARG A 704 1.55 37.80 11.05
C ARG A 704 2.17 38.97 10.30
N ARG A 705 3.48 39.22 10.45
CA ARG A 705 4.20 40.25 9.68
C ARG A 705 4.23 39.90 8.20
N LEU A 706 4.46 38.64 7.83
CA LEU A 706 4.39 38.18 6.43
C LEU A 706 2.99 38.28 5.84
N GLY A 707 1.95 37.92 6.61
CA GLY A 707 0.56 38.11 6.20
C GLY A 707 0.24 39.59 5.95
N ALA A 708 0.67 40.47 6.86
CA ALA A 708 0.55 41.91 6.68
C ALA A 708 1.36 42.43 5.48
N TRP A 709 2.53 41.86 5.21
CA TRP A 709 3.33 42.19 4.03
C TRP A 709 2.66 41.72 2.74
N GLY A 710 2.06 40.52 2.74
CA GLY A 710 1.28 39.98 1.63
C GLY A 710 0.03 40.79 1.34
N GLU A 711 -0.69 41.25 2.38
CA GLU A 711 -1.80 42.20 2.22
C GLU A 711 -1.32 43.56 1.70
N GLY A 712 -0.19 44.07 2.19
CA GLY A 712 0.41 45.31 1.67
C GLY A 712 0.85 45.22 0.20
N LEU A 713 1.41 44.08 -0.20
CA LEU A 713 1.79 43.79 -1.59
C LEU A 713 0.55 43.66 -2.48
N TRP A 714 -0.48 42.96 -2.01
CA TRP A 714 -1.75 42.81 -2.74
C TRP A 714 -2.48 44.14 -2.88
N LEU A 715 -2.47 44.99 -1.85
CA LEU A 715 -3.03 46.35 -1.89
C LEU A 715 -2.23 47.27 -2.84
N SER A 716 -0.90 47.15 -2.87
CA SER A 716 -0.05 47.90 -3.81
C SER A 716 -0.25 47.46 -5.26
N LEU A 717 -0.47 46.18 -5.51
CA LEU A 717 -0.78 45.66 -6.85
C LEU A 717 -2.20 46.01 -7.31
N ARG A 718 -3.13 46.29 -6.38
CA ARG A 718 -4.52 46.63 -6.68
C ARG A 718 -4.74 48.11 -7.01
N ASN A 719 -3.85 49.00 -6.58
CA ASN A 719 -3.88 50.43 -6.93
C ASN A 719 -2.59 50.81 -7.69
N PRO A 720 -2.57 50.68 -9.02
CA PRO A 720 -1.48 51.18 -9.85
C PRO A 720 -1.67 52.69 -10.05
N GLY A 721 -1.46 53.45 -8.98
CA GLY A 721 -1.35 54.91 -9.02
C GLY A 721 0.09 55.32 -9.28
#